data_AF-A0AAV8TL57-F1
#
_entry.id   AF-A0AAV8TL57-F1
#
_cell.length_a   1.000
_cell.length_b   1.000
_cell.length_c   1.000
_cell.angle_alpha   90.00
_cell.angle_beta   90.00
_cell.angle_gamma   90.00
#
_symmetry.space_group_name_H-M   'P 1'
#
loop_
_entity.id
_entity.type
_entity.pdbx_description
1 polymer ?
#
loop_
_entity_poly.entity_id
_entity_poly.type
_entity_poly.pdbx_seq_one_letter_code
_entity_poly.pdbx_strand_id
1 'polypeptide(L)'
;MASLALLCLLFASFTSRTLSTDTTVKTFIIRVDFRSKPSVFPTHYHWYTSEFTAPHRILHIYDTVFHGFSATLTADHASSLADHPSVLAVLEDRRRELHTTRSPQFLGLRNQRGLWSESDYGSDVIIGVFDTGVWPERRCFSDVNLGPVPSRWKGFCEAGVKFSAKNCNRKLVGARFFVKGHEAASRFGGPITGINETVEFRSPRDADGHGTHTASTAAGRHVFRASMEGYAFGIAKGVAPKARLAVYKVCWKNAGCFDSDILAAFDAAVTDGVDVISISIGGGDGISSPYYLDPIAIGSYGAVSRGIFVSSSAGNDGPTSMSVTNLAPWLVTVGAGTIDRNFPADVILGNGRRLSGVSLYSGEPLKGKMYPLVYPGKSGVPSASLCMENTLDPNLVKGKIVICDRGSSPRVAKGLVVKKAGGVGMILANGVSNGEGLVGDAHMLPACALGSIEGDAVKSYVSSNSNPTATIEFKGTVIGIKPAPVVASFSGRGPNGLNPEILKPDLIAPGVNILATWTDAVGPTGLDSDTRKTEFNILSGTSMACPHVSGGAALLKSAHPDWSPAAIRSAMMTTANTFDNSMKAMTDEATGKSATVYDFGAGHLNLDRAMDPGLVYDVTDNDYVSYMCGIGYGPKAIQVVTKSPVNCPLKRPLPENLNYPSIAALFPSSSTGVSTKAFIRTVTNVGQPTAVYRTKIQSPKGVTITVKPWKLVFTPAVKKRSFIVTVTADTKNLVLGDTGAAFGSISWSDRKHVVRSPVVVTQFDPL
;
A
#
# COMPACT_ATOMS: atom_id res chain seq x y z
N MET A 1 -35.78 -53.26 68.73
CA MET A 1 -35.83 -54.66 68.25
C MET A 1 -35.39 -54.67 66.80
N ALA A 2 -34.34 -55.44 66.50
CA ALA A 2 -33.96 -56.11 65.24
C ALA A 2 -34.16 -55.39 63.88
N SER A 3 -33.30 -55.49 62.86
CA SER A 3 -32.00 -56.12 62.60
C SER A 3 -31.71 -55.92 61.11
N LEU A 4 -30.42 -55.72 60.75
CA LEU A 4 -29.68 -56.27 59.59
C LEU A 4 -30.22 -56.03 58.14
N ALA A 5 -29.42 -55.89 57.08
CA ALA A 5 -28.01 -56.15 56.86
C ALA A 5 -27.47 -55.34 55.65
N LEU A 6 -26.16 -55.15 55.71
CA LEU A 6 -25.20 -54.72 54.70
C LEU A 6 -25.08 -55.77 53.56
N LEU A 7 -24.90 -55.37 52.29
CA LEU A 7 -24.06 -56.13 51.32
C LEU A 7 -23.56 -55.28 50.13
N CYS A 8 -22.26 -54.99 50.17
CA CYS A 8 -21.22 -54.97 49.13
C CYS A 8 -21.48 -54.73 47.61
N LEU A 9 -20.80 -53.70 47.09
CA LEU A 9 -19.75 -53.70 46.02
C LEU A 9 -20.04 -54.32 44.63
N LEU A 10 -20.04 -53.49 43.57
CA LEU A 10 -18.99 -53.34 42.52
C LEU A 10 -19.54 -52.74 41.20
N PHE A 11 -18.72 -51.87 40.60
CA PHE A 11 -18.91 -51.18 39.32
C PHE A 11 -18.88 -52.12 38.10
N ALA A 12 -19.76 -51.87 37.11
CA ALA A 12 -19.40 -51.76 35.69
C ALA A 12 -20.57 -51.20 34.86
N SER A 13 -20.22 -50.26 33.98
CA SER A 13 -21.05 -49.41 33.13
C SER A 13 -21.64 -50.15 31.92
N PHE A 14 -22.86 -49.82 31.49
CA PHE A 14 -23.18 -49.56 30.08
C PHE A 14 -24.42 -48.65 29.95
N THR A 15 -24.34 -47.76 28.97
CA THR A 15 -25.09 -46.53 28.75
C THR A 15 -26.47 -46.73 28.12
N SER A 16 -27.49 -46.07 28.68
CA SER A 16 -28.67 -45.59 27.94
C SER A 16 -28.97 -44.16 28.35
N ARG A 17 -28.57 -43.21 27.50
CA ARG A 17 -28.97 -41.79 27.54
C ARG A 17 -29.89 -41.55 26.35
N THR A 18 -31.20 -41.41 26.57
CA THR A 18 -31.91 -40.13 26.80
C THR A 18 -31.85 -39.22 25.59
N LEU A 19 -33.01 -39.01 24.94
CA LEU A 19 -33.25 -37.90 24.02
C LEU A 19 -32.88 -36.60 24.75
N SER A 20 -31.75 -36.01 24.33
CA SER A 20 -31.24 -34.76 24.85
C SER A 20 -32.08 -33.62 24.26
N THR A 21 -32.96 -33.03 25.07
CA THR A 21 -33.50 -31.68 24.81
C THR A 21 -32.33 -30.71 24.82
N ASP A 22 -32.00 -30.16 23.65
CA ASP A 22 -30.92 -29.19 23.48
C ASP A 22 -31.29 -27.89 24.21
N THR A 23 -30.80 -27.73 25.44
CA THR A 23 -31.01 -26.55 26.29
C THR A 23 -30.14 -25.36 25.85
N THR A 24 -29.47 -25.43 24.70
CA THR A 24 -28.68 -24.30 24.20
C THR A 24 -29.59 -23.15 23.77
N VAL A 25 -29.52 -22.06 24.54
CA VAL A 25 -30.17 -20.80 24.19
C VAL A 25 -29.36 -20.16 23.07
N LYS A 26 -30.00 -19.90 21.94
CA LYS A 26 -29.42 -19.21 20.78
C LYS A 26 -30.15 -17.90 20.54
N THR A 27 -29.52 -17.02 19.79
CA THR A 27 -30.15 -15.75 19.40
C THR A 27 -30.95 -15.96 18.12
N PHE A 28 -32.18 -15.47 18.11
CA PHE A 28 -33.07 -15.50 16.95
C PHE A 28 -33.57 -14.09 16.64
N ILE A 29 -33.88 -13.84 15.38
CA ILE A 29 -34.50 -12.63 14.85
C ILE A 29 -35.92 -13.03 14.42
N ILE A 30 -36.91 -12.45 15.08
CA ILE A 30 -38.33 -12.73 14.90
C ILE A 30 -38.92 -11.58 14.09
N ARG A 31 -39.40 -11.87 12.88
CA ARG A 31 -40.17 -10.94 12.06
C ARG A 31 -41.63 -11.04 12.43
N VAL A 32 -42.25 -9.90 12.76
CA VAL A 32 -43.65 -9.82 13.14
C VAL A 32 -44.39 -8.95 12.13
N ASP A 33 -45.63 -9.30 11.80
CA ASP A 33 -46.51 -8.44 11.03
C ASP A 33 -46.91 -7.24 11.89
N PHE A 34 -46.40 -6.06 11.53
CA PHE A 34 -46.66 -4.85 12.28
C PHE A 34 -48.12 -4.41 12.20
N ARG A 35 -48.87 -4.83 11.17
CA ARG A 35 -50.30 -4.48 11.04
C ARG A 35 -51.16 -5.23 12.04
N SER A 36 -50.65 -6.36 12.54
CA SER A 36 -51.34 -7.20 13.52
C SER A 36 -51.23 -6.69 14.95
N LYS A 37 -50.63 -5.50 15.19
CA LYS A 37 -50.51 -4.93 16.55
C LYS A 37 -51.89 -4.55 17.09
N PRO A 38 -52.34 -5.15 18.21
CA PRO A 38 -53.56 -4.73 18.86
C PRO A 38 -53.51 -3.25 19.28
N SER A 39 -54.62 -2.54 19.11
CA SER A 39 -54.73 -1.10 19.44
C SER A 39 -54.57 -0.82 20.94
N VAL A 40 -54.83 -1.81 21.80
CA VAL A 40 -54.64 -1.72 23.26
C VAL A 40 -53.18 -1.52 23.65
N PHE A 41 -52.22 -1.95 22.82
CA PHE A 41 -50.81 -1.73 23.09
C PHE A 41 -50.34 -0.37 22.55
N PRO A 42 -49.78 0.50 23.40
CA PRO A 42 -49.39 1.85 22.99
C PRO A 42 -48.24 1.85 21.97
N THR A 43 -47.33 0.86 22.01
CA THR A 43 -46.26 0.71 21.02
C THR A 43 -45.98 -0.76 20.69
N HIS A 44 -45.26 -1.02 19.61
CA HIS A 44 -44.78 -2.37 19.26
C HIS A 44 -43.91 -2.99 20.35
N TYR A 45 -43.14 -2.18 21.10
CA TYR A 45 -42.37 -2.66 22.24
C TYR A 45 -43.26 -3.29 23.32
N HIS A 46 -44.34 -2.60 23.70
CA HIS A 46 -45.27 -3.10 24.74
C HIS A 46 -46.01 -4.35 24.28
N TRP A 47 -46.36 -4.41 22.99
CA TRP A 47 -46.94 -5.61 22.42
C TRP A 47 -45.95 -6.78 22.39
N TYR A 48 -44.71 -6.56 21.93
CA TYR A 48 -43.75 -7.65 21.77
C TYR A 48 -43.29 -8.27 23.09
N THR A 49 -43.11 -7.43 24.10
CA THR A 49 -42.64 -7.83 25.43
C THR A 49 -43.72 -8.48 26.30
N SER A 50 -45.00 -8.36 25.92
CA SER A 50 -46.12 -9.00 26.61
C SER A 50 -46.56 -10.29 25.93
N GLU A 51 -46.60 -10.32 24.60
CA GLU A 51 -47.19 -11.44 23.84
C GLU A 51 -46.16 -12.51 23.45
N PHE A 52 -44.95 -12.13 23.01
CA PHE A 52 -44.04 -13.09 22.35
C PHE A 52 -42.89 -13.55 23.24
N THR A 53 -42.28 -12.67 24.03
CA THR A 53 -41.23 -13.07 24.98
C THR A 53 -40.95 -11.98 26.01
N ALA A 54 -40.46 -12.37 27.18
CA ALA A 54 -40.17 -11.43 28.27
C ALA A 54 -39.13 -10.37 27.87
N PRO A 55 -39.24 -9.12 28.38
CA PRO A 55 -38.41 -8.00 27.94
C PRO A 55 -36.90 -8.23 28.09
N HIS A 56 -36.48 -8.92 29.15
CA HIS A 56 -35.07 -9.20 29.43
C HIS A 56 -34.43 -10.21 28.47
N ARG A 57 -35.22 -10.86 27.61
CA ARG A 57 -34.73 -11.76 26.56
C ARG A 57 -34.68 -11.11 25.19
N ILE A 58 -35.29 -9.92 25.04
CA ILE A 58 -35.27 -9.15 23.80
C ILE A 58 -33.97 -8.36 23.73
N LEU A 59 -33.23 -8.55 22.66
CA LEU A 59 -31.95 -7.90 22.40
C LEU A 59 -32.16 -6.59 21.62
N HIS A 60 -33.00 -6.62 20.59
CA HIS A 60 -33.35 -5.45 19.79
C HIS A 60 -34.81 -5.50 19.35
N ILE A 61 -35.43 -4.32 19.22
CA ILE A 61 -36.71 -4.17 18.54
C ILE A 61 -36.49 -3.37 17.26
N TYR A 62 -37.11 -3.84 16.20
CA TYR A 62 -37.06 -3.25 14.88
C TYR A 62 -38.48 -2.79 14.54
N ASP A 63 -38.65 -1.51 14.22
CA ASP A 63 -39.96 -0.89 13.97
C ASP A 63 -39.99 0.03 12.74
N THR A 64 -38.94 0.02 11.92
CA THR A 64 -38.77 0.90 10.76
C THR A 64 -38.41 0.14 9.48
N VAL A 65 -37.17 -0.33 9.34
CA VAL A 65 -36.67 -1.09 8.17
C VAL A 65 -36.95 -2.59 8.29
N PHE A 66 -37.09 -3.08 9.51
CA PHE A 66 -37.54 -4.42 9.84
C PHE A 66 -38.60 -4.27 10.94
N HIS A 67 -39.68 -5.05 10.94
CA HIS A 67 -40.72 -5.04 11.98
C HIS A 67 -40.70 -6.35 12.74
N GLY A 68 -40.34 -6.30 14.02
CA GLY A 68 -40.16 -7.49 14.84
C GLY A 68 -39.09 -7.25 15.90
N PHE A 69 -38.49 -8.31 16.44
CA PHE A 69 -37.51 -8.20 17.51
C PHE A 69 -36.48 -9.34 17.44
N SER A 70 -35.29 -9.16 17.99
CA SER A 70 -34.37 -10.27 18.24
C SER A 70 -34.38 -10.66 19.71
N ALA A 71 -34.27 -11.94 19.99
CA ALA A 71 -34.30 -12.45 21.36
C ALA A 71 -33.45 -13.72 21.53
N THR A 72 -32.97 -13.93 22.75
CA THR A 72 -32.26 -15.16 23.12
C THR A 72 -33.27 -16.21 23.58
N LEU A 73 -33.49 -17.22 22.74
CA LEU A 73 -34.54 -18.23 22.89
C LEU A 73 -33.94 -19.65 22.82
N THR A 74 -34.64 -20.62 23.39
CA THR A 74 -34.35 -22.03 23.10
C THR A 74 -34.93 -22.39 21.73
N ALA A 75 -34.42 -23.43 21.09
CA ALA A 75 -34.90 -23.87 19.79
C ALA A 75 -36.42 -24.19 19.81
N ASP A 76 -36.90 -24.85 20.85
CA ASP A 76 -38.33 -25.19 21.00
C ASP A 76 -39.21 -23.94 21.14
N HIS A 77 -38.74 -22.92 21.86
CA HIS A 77 -39.47 -21.66 22.02
C HIS A 77 -39.45 -20.84 20.72
N ALA A 78 -38.33 -20.83 20.00
CA ALA A 78 -38.23 -20.22 18.69
C ALA A 78 -39.18 -20.91 17.67
N SER A 79 -39.32 -22.24 17.74
CA SER A 79 -40.25 -23.00 16.89
C SER A 79 -41.70 -22.68 17.23
N SER A 80 -42.06 -22.65 18.52
CA SER A 80 -43.41 -22.28 18.97
C SER A 80 -43.81 -20.87 18.53
N LEU A 81 -42.87 -19.92 18.54
CA LEU A 81 -43.10 -18.57 18.04
C LEU A 81 -43.30 -18.51 16.52
N ALA A 82 -42.69 -19.42 15.75
CA ALA A 82 -42.86 -19.47 14.31
C ALA A 82 -44.30 -19.83 13.90
N ASP A 83 -45.03 -20.55 14.76
CA ASP A 83 -46.42 -20.95 14.53
C ASP A 83 -47.44 -19.87 14.94
N HIS A 84 -46.98 -18.75 15.52
CA HIS A 84 -47.86 -17.68 15.98
C HIS A 84 -48.42 -16.87 14.77
N PRO A 85 -49.73 -16.58 14.69
CA PRO A 85 -50.37 -15.97 13.51
C PRO A 85 -49.76 -14.63 13.06
N SER A 86 -49.26 -13.85 14.02
CA SER A 86 -48.62 -12.55 13.78
C SER A 86 -47.13 -12.64 13.49
N VAL A 87 -46.48 -13.80 13.63
CA VAL A 87 -45.05 -13.99 13.34
C VAL A 87 -44.90 -14.44 11.90
N LEU A 88 -44.17 -13.66 11.13
CA LEU A 88 -43.95 -13.90 9.71
C LEU A 88 -42.70 -14.77 9.44
N ALA A 89 -41.71 -14.73 10.33
CA ALA A 89 -40.51 -15.57 10.24
C ALA A 89 -39.75 -15.60 11.57
N VAL A 90 -39.08 -16.72 11.86
CA VAL A 90 -38.09 -16.84 12.94
C VAL A 90 -36.76 -17.26 12.33
N LEU A 91 -35.72 -16.44 12.49
CA LEU A 91 -34.41 -16.60 11.85
C LEU A 91 -33.34 -16.78 12.92
N GLU A 92 -32.56 -17.86 12.89
CA GLU A 92 -31.40 -17.99 13.79
C GLU A 92 -30.33 -16.95 13.44
N ASP A 93 -29.85 -16.21 14.45
CA ASP A 93 -28.81 -15.19 14.30
C ASP A 93 -27.45 -15.86 14.04
N ARG A 94 -26.72 -15.35 13.04
CA ARG A 94 -25.46 -15.95 12.59
C ARG A 94 -24.35 -14.92 12.60
N ARG A 95 -23.23 -15.24 13.24
CA ARG A 95 -21.98 -14.47 13.13
C ARG A 95 -21.54 -14.40 11.65
N ARG A 96 -21.33 -13.18 11.13
CA ARG A 96 -20.80 -12.92 9.79
C ARG A 96 -19.44 -12.21 9.89
N GLU A 97 -18.52 -12.54 8.99
CA GLU A 97 -17.26 -11.80 8.79
C GLU A 97 -17.17 -11.32 7.34
N LEU A 98 -16.76 -10.06 7.14
CA LEU A 98 -16.43 -9.52 5.83
C LEU A 98 -15.09 -8.76 5.93
N HIS A 99 -14.01 -9.40 5.52
CA HIS A 99 -12.70 -8.78 5.35
C HIS A 99 -12.31 -8.73 3.88
N THR A 100 -11.82 -7.57 3.46
CA THR A 100 -11.08 -7.50 2.20
C THR A 100 -9.61 -7.80 2.46
N THR A 101 -8.85 -8.21 1.45
CA THR A 101 -7.76 -9.16 1.74
C THR A 101 -6.67 -8.65 2.70
N ARG A 102 -6.53 -7.34 2.93
CA ARG A 102 -6.29 -6.70 4.26
C ARG A 102 -6.04 -5.19 4.14
N SER A 103 -5.42 -4.73 3.05
CA SER A 103 -4.83 -3.39 2.98
C SER A 103 -5.81 -2.21 3.02
N PRO A 104 -7.02 -2.24 2.40
CA PRO A 104 -7.95 -1.11 2.57
C PRO A 104 -8.44 -0.98 4.02
N GLN A 105 -8.63 -2.10 4.74
CA GLN A 105 -8.96 -2.07 6.16
C GLN A 105 -7.80 -1.55 7.01
N PHE A 106 -6.57 -1.94 6.68
CA PHE A 106 -5.38 -1.46 7.36
C PHE A 106 -5.24 0.06 7.24
N LEU A 107 -5.71 0.64 6.13
CA LEU A 107 -5.79 2.08 5.89
C LEU A 107 -6.98 2.79 6.57
N GLY A 108 -7.77 2.07 7.38
CA GLY A 108 -8.91 2.63 8.09
C GLY A 108 -10.26 2.49 7.38
N LEU A 109 -10.28 2.13 6.09
CA LEU A 109 -11.53 2.09 5.32
C LEU A 109 -12.48 0.98 5.80
N ARG A 110 -13.73 1.35 6.07
CA ARG A 110 -14.80 0.46 6.54
C ARG A 110 -16.06 0.65 5.70
N ASN A 111 -16.80 -0.43 5.44
CA ASN A 111 -18.06 -0.34 4.70
C ASN A 111 -19.08 0.48 5.50
N GLN A 112 -19.94 1.23 4.80
CA GLN A 112 -21.07 1.99 5.37
C GLN A 112 -20.71 3.08 6.40
N ARG A 113 -19.43 3.42 6.58
CA ARG A 113 -18.97 4.56 7.40
C ARG A 113 -17.72 5.21 6.78
N GLY A 114 -17.46 6.45 7.18
CA GLY A 114 -16.24 7.17 6.81
C GLY A 114 -16.08 7.39 5.30
N LEU A 115 -14.82 7.51 4.87
CA LEU A 115 -14.48 7.99 3.53
C LEU A 115 -15.14 7.22 2.38
N TRP A 116 -15.39 5.93 2.51
CA TRP A 116 -16.10 5.16 1.47
C TRP A 116 -17.57 5.58 1.29
N SER A 117 -18.28 5.88 2.37
CA SER A 117 -19.71 6.21 2.26
C SER A 117 -19.90 7.65 1.77
N GLU A 118 -19.07 8.55 2.29
CA GLU A 118 -19.12 9.97 1.96
C GLU A 118 -18.64 10.30 0.54
N SER A 119 -17.75 9.49 -0.03
CA SER A 119 -17.28 9.62 -1.42
C SER A 119 -18.08 8.78 -2.41
N ASP A 120 -19.15 8.10 -1.98
CA ASP A 120 -19.79 7.04 -2.78
C ASP A 120 -18.77 6.08 -3.42
N TYR A 121 -17.75 5.70 -2.65
CA TYR A 121 -16.63 4.84 -3.05
C TYR A 121 -15.85 5.34 -4.30
N GLY A 122 -15.90 6.65 -4.56
CA GLY A 122 -15.22 7.36 -5.66
C GLY A 122 -15.94 7.33 -7.01
N SER A 123 -17.27 7.15 -7.04
CA SER A 123 -18.03 6.76 -8.24
C SER A 123 -17.99 7.72 -9.45
N ASP A 124 -17.64 8.98 -9.20
CA ASP A 124 -17.58 10.10 -10.14
C ASP A 124 -16.14 10.46 -10.56
N VAL A 125 -15.13 9.78 -10.00
CA VAL A 125 -13.71 10.02 -10.26
C VAL A 125 -13.13 8.99 -11.23
N ILE A 126 -12.20 9.42 -12.09
CA ILE A 126 -11.50 8.61 -13.09
C ILE A 126 -10.01 8.59 -12.75
N ILE A 127 -9.48 7.40 -12.50
CA ILE A 127 -8.06 7.16 -12.24
C ILE A 127 -7.39 6.69 -13.55
N GLY A 128 -6.45 7.49 -14.04
CA GLY A 128 -5.49 7.13 -15.07
C GLY A 128 -4.37 6.25 -14.51
N VAL A 129 -4.10 5.09 -15.09
CA VAL A 129 -3.04 4.17 -14.65
C VAL A 129 -2.02 4.01 -15.78
N PHE A 130 -0.77 4.43 -15.51
CA PHE A 130 0.32 4.39 -16.49
C PHE A 130 1.23 3.21 -16.14
N ASP A 131 1.16 2.15 -16.95
CA ASP A 131 1.73 0.86 -16.58
C ASP A 131 1.91 -0.08 -17.79
N THR A 132 1.95 -1.40 -17.57
CA THR A 132 2.08 -2.47 -18.59
C THR A 132 0.77 -2.83 -19.30
N GLY A 133 -0.34 -2.14 -18.97
CA GLY A 133 -1.67 -2.37 -19.55
C GLY A 133 -2.67 -2.93 -18.55
N VAL A 134 -3.74 -3.57 -19.04
CA VAL A 134 -4.77 -4.22 -18.20
C VAL A 134 -5.26 -5.55 -18.78
N TRP A 135 -5.65 -6.49 -17.90
CA TRP A 135 -6.41 -7.71 -18.26
C TRP A 135 -7.92 -7.49 -18.01
N PRO A 136 -8.69 -7.02 -19.02
CA PRO A 136 -10.04 -6.49 -18.81
C PRO A 136 -11.07 -7.55 -18.39
N GLU A 137 -10.84 -8.83 -18.68
CA GLU A 137 -11.79 -9.93 -18.39
C GLU A 137 -11.88 -10.27 -16.89
N ARG A 138 -11.07 -9.64 -16.03
CA ARG A 138 -11.07 -9.95 -14.59
C ARG A 138 -12.32 -9.44 -13.90
N ARG A 139 -12.81 -10.23 -12.94
CA ARG A 139 -14.02 -9.93 -12.17
C ARG A 139 -13.94 -8.60 -11.41
N CYS A 140 -12.73 -8.17 -11.03
CA CYS A 140 -12.51 -6.89 -10.36
C CYS A 140 -12.79 -5.68 -11.27
N PHE A 141 -12.86 -5.86 -12.59
CA PHE A 141 -13.21 -4.82 -13.56
C PHE A 141 -14.66 -4.92 -14.04
N SER A 142 -15.51 -5.69 -13.36
CA SER A 142 -16.94 -5.73 -13.62
C SER A 142 -17.59 -4.36 -13.39
N ASP A 143 -18.54 -4.00 -14.26
CA ASP A 143 -19.29 -2.75 -14.17
C ASP A 143 -20.72 -2.91 -13.62
N VAL A 144 -20.99 -4.07 -13.03
CA VAL A 144 -22.27 -4.37 -12.36
C VAL A 144 -22.51 -3.36 -11.24
N ASN A 145 -23.72 -2.81 -11.24
CA ASN A 145 -24.19 -1.78 -10.31
C ASN A 145 -23.35 -0.48 -10.32
N LEU A 146 -22.68 -0.18 -11.44
CA LEU A 146 -22.11 1.14 -11.68
C LEU A 146 -23.07 1.95 -12.56
N GLY A 147 -23.30 3.21 -12.16
CA GLY A 147 -24.00 4.19 -12.98
C GLY A 147 -23.24 4.52 -14.28
N PRO A 148 -23.82 5.39 -15.13
CA PRO A 148 -23.21 5.77 -16.41
C PRO A 148 -21.79 6.31 -16.22
N VAL A 149 -21.00 6.26 -17.30
CA VAL A 149 -19.68 6.89 -17.35
C VAL A 149 -19.86 8.40 -17.21
N PRO A 150 -19.03 9.11 -16.42
CA PRO A 150 -19.12 10.57 -16.31
C PRO A 150 -19.11 11.24 -17.69
N SER A 151 -20.06 12.14 -17.95
CA SER A 151 -20.22 12.80 -19.27
C SER A 151 -19.02 13.65 -19.70
N ARG A 152 -18.18 14.06 -18.75
CA ARG A 152 -16.93 14.78 -19.00
C ARG A 152 -15.81 13.91 -19.58
N TRP A 153 -15.93 12.59 -19.52
CA TRP A 153 -14.94 11.65 -20.03
C TRP A 153 -14.86 11.71 -21.56
N LYS A 154 -13.66 11.90 -22.10
CA LYS A 154 -13.41 12.03 -23.55
C LYS A 154 -12.52 10.93 -24.12
N GLY A 155 -11.92 10.10 -23.27
CA GLY A 155 -11.10 8.99 -23.71
C GLY A 155 -11.92 7.88 -24.35
N PHE A 156 -11.22 6.95 -24.98
CA PHE A 156 -11.81 5.84 -25.72
C PHE A 156 -11.08 4.52 -25.44
N CYS A 157 -11.64 3.44 -25.98
CA CYS A 157 -11.08 2.11 -25.88
C CYS A 157 -10.37 1.75 -27.19
N GLU A 158 -9.05 1.86 -27.19
CA GLU A 158 -8.21 1.62 -28.37
C GLU A 158 -8.12 0.12 -28.67
N ALA A 159 -8.44 -0.26 -29.92
CA ALA A 159 -8.35 -1.65 -30.37
C ALA A 159 -6.92 -2.02 -30.74
N GLY A 160 -6.58 -3.31 -30.62
CA GLY A 160 -5.29 -3.86 -31.01
C GLY A 160 -5.28 -5.38 -30.88
N VAL A 161 -4.08 -5.96 -30.83
CA VAL A 161 -3.91 -7.41 -30.67
C VAL A 161 -4.66 -7.93 -29.43
N LYS A 162 -5.62 -8.83 -29.66
CA LYS A 162 -6.48 -9.44 -28.62
C LYS A 162 -7.20 -8.42 -27.72
N PHE A 163 -7.48 -7.21 -28.22
CA PHE A 163 -8.17 -6.16 -27.48
C PHE A 163 -9.07 -5.37 -28.43
N SER A 164 -10.33 -5.24 -28.08
CA SER A 164 -11.35 -4.53 -28.87
C SER A 164 -12.01 -3.45 -28.02
N ALA A 165 -12.75 -2.54 -28.65
CA ALA A 165 -13.49 -1.52 -27.93
C ALA A 165 -14.51 -2.09 -26.91
N LYS A 166 -14.98 -3.33 -27.11
CA LYS A 166 -15.90 -4.05 -26.20
C LYS A 166 -15.23 -4.50 -24.89
N ASN A 167 -13.90 -4.44 -24.80
CA ASN A 167 -13.18 -4.77 -23.57
C ASN A 167 -13.29 -3.65 -22.51
N CYS A 168 -13.66 -2.43 -22.92
CA CYS A 168 -14.04 -1.37 -21.99
C CYS A 168 -15.53 -1.47 -21.64
N ASN A 169 -15.87 -0.99 -20.45
CA ASN A 169 -17.20 -1.03 -19.87
C ASN A 169 -17.39 0.19 -18.94
N ARG A 170 -18.42 0.23 -18.08
CA ARG A 170 -18.57 1.39 -17.16
C ARG A 170 -17.54 1.41 -16.03
N LYS A 171 -16.69 0.39 -15.86
CA LYS A 171 -15.60 0.34 -14.87
C LYS A 171 -14.26 0.71 -15.49
N LEU A 172 -13.83 -0.02 -16.52
CA LEU A 172 -12.70 0.32 -17.38
C LEU A 172 -13.24 1.18 -18.52
N VAL A 173 -13.21 2.50 -18.36
CA VAL A 173 -13.89 3.43 -19.26
C VAL A 173 -13.04 3.84 -20.47
N GLY A 174 -11.73 3.61 -20.40
CA GLY A 174 -10.82 3.75 -21.53
C GLY A 174 -9.54 2.94 -21.34
N ALA A 175 -8.93 2.60 -22.46
CA ALA A 175 -7.69 1.82 -22.49
C ALA A 175 -6.95 2.19 -23.76
N ARG A 176 -5.70 2.65 -23.62
CA ARG A 176 -4.86 3.14 -24.71
C ARG A 176 -3.44 2.60 -24.55
N PHE A 177 -2.66 2.58 -25.62
CA PHE A 177 -1.27 2.15 -25.56
C PHE A 177 -0.35 3.06 -26.37
N PHE A 178 0.88 3.21 -25.90
CA PHE A 178 1.90 4.08 -26.49
C PHE A 178 3.16 3.26 -26.69
N VAL A 179 3.61 3.19 -27.94
CA VAL A 179 4.59 2.20 -28.39
C VAL A 179 5.62 2.78 -29.36
N LYS A 180 5.43 4.03 -29.78
CA LYS A 180 6.23 4.61 -30.87
C LYS A 180 7.67 4.83 -30.42
N GLY A 181 7.87 5.19 -29.14
CA GLY A 181 9.19 5.29 -28.53
C GLY A 181 9.92 3.95 -28.51
N HIS A 182 9.23 2.92 -28.01
CA HIS A 182 9.75 1.55 -28.00
C HIS A 182 10.12 1.04 -29.40
N GLU A 183 9.22 1.18 -30.39
CA GLU A 183 9.47 0.73 -31.75
C GLU A 183 10.64 1.46 -32.41
N ALA A 184 10.78 2.78 -32.18
CA ALA A 184 11.92 3.53 -32.68
C ALA A 184 13.23 2.99 -32.09
N ALA A 185 13.29 2.72 -30.78
CA ALA A 185 14.48 2.18 -30.14
C ALA A 185 14.89 0.80 -30.66
N SER A 186 13.93 -0.05 -31.03
CA SER A 186 14.18 -1.39 -31.56
C SER A 186 14.73 -1.42 -33.00
N ARG A 187 14.56 -0.35 -33.78
CA ARG A 187 14.92 -0.32 -35.21
C ARG A 187 16.40 -0.02 -35.48
N PHE A 188 17.13 0.52 -34.51
CA PHE A 188 18.51 1.00 -34.71
C PHE A 188 19.58 0.07 -34.11
N GLY A 189 19.31 -1.23 -34.00
CA GLY A 189 20.31 -2.23 -33.56
C GLY A 189 20.73 -2.10 -32.09
N GLY A 190 19.92 -1.44 -31.25
CA GLY A 190 20.12 -1.39 -29.81
C GLY A 190 19.84 -2.73 -29.11
N PRO A 191 20.09 -2.84 -27.78
CA PRO A 191 19.88 -4.07 -27.02
C PRO A 191 18.40 -4.45 -26.83
N ILE A 192 17.47 -3.62 -27.31
CA ILE A 192 16.03 -3.78 -27.15
C ILE A 192 15.47 -4.42 -28.43
N THR A 193 14.90 -5.62 -28.28
CA THR A 193 14.23 -6.31 -29.38
C THR A 193 12.86 -5.67 -29.65
N GLY A 194 12.41 -5.72 -30.91
CA GLY A 194 11.06 -5.28 -31.26
C GLY A 194 9.99 -6.13 -30.58
N ILE A 195 8.74 -5.66 -30.58
CA ILE A 195 7.62 -6.38 -29.96
C ILE A 195 7.50 -7.78 -30.54
N ASN A 196 7.73 -8.77 -29.66
CA ASN A 196 7.43 -10.15 -29.96
C ASN A 196 5.95 -10.43 -29.63
N GLU A 197 5.09 -10.39 -30.66
CA GLU A 197 3.64 -10.59 -30.50
C GLU A 197 3.23 -11.99 -30.01
N THR A 198 4.18 -12.93 -29.85
CA THR A 198 3.92 -14.23 -29.22
C THR A 198 3.85 -14.14 -27.70
N VAL A 199 4.55 -13.19 -27.09
CA VAL A 199 4.65 -13.02 -25.63
C VAL A 199 4.19 -11.64 -25.14
N GLU A 200 3.82 -10.76 -26.07
CA GLU A 200 3.38 -9.38 -25.82
C GLU A 200 2.22 -9.02 -26.76
N PHE A 201 1.43 -7.99 -26.40
CA PHE A 201 0.29 -7.53 -27.18
C PHE A 201 0.48 -6.07 -27.58
N ARG A 202 0.52 -5.79 -28.89
CA ARG A 202 0.40 -4.43 -29.44
C ARG A 202 -1.04 -3.94 -29.29
N SER A 203 -1.41 -3.68 -28.04
CA SER A 203 -2.72 -3.21 -27.57
C SER A 203 -2.62 -2.80 -26.10
N PRO A 204 -3.68 -2.27 -25.48
CA PRO A 204 -3.71 -2.00 -24.04
C PRO A 204 -3.69 -3.26 -23.15
N ARG A 205 -3.68 -4.47 -23.72
CA ARG A 205 -3.68 -5.72 -22.96
C ARG A 205 -2.36 -5.93 -22.22
N ASP A 206 -2.48 -6.38 -20.97
CA ASP A 206 -1.35 -6.63 -20.08
C ASP A 206 -0.74 -8.03 -20.28
N ALA A 207 0.50 -8.07 -20.77
CA ALA A 207 1.29 -9.31 -20.89
C ALA A 207 2.19 -9.58 -19.68
N ASP A 208 2.42 -8.58 -18.83
CA ASP A 208 3.34 -8.64 -17.70
C ASP A 208 2.61 -8.95 -16.38
N GLY A 209 1.48 -8.29 -16.15
CA GLY A 209 0.65 -8.43 -14.95
C GLY A 209 0.75 -7.25 -13.99
N HIS A 210 1.85 -6.47 -14.03
CA HIS A 210 2.05 -5.34 -13.13
C HIS A 210 0.92 -4.30 -13.23
N GLY A 211 0.53 -3.89 -14.44
CA GLY A 211 -0.56 -2.92 -14.64
C GLY A 211 -1.94 -3.40 -14.20
N THR A 212 -2.25 -4.68 -14.40
CA THR A 212 -3.47 -5.29 -13.86
C THR A 212 -3.47 -5.28 -12.33
N HIS A 213 -2.32 -5.53 -11.71
CA HIS A 213 -2.13 -5.53 -10.26
C HIS A 213 -2.29 -4.13 -9.66
N THR A 214 -1.62 -3.13 -10.24
CA THR A 214 -1.70 -1.73 -9.76
C THR A 214 -3.09 -1.13 -9.99
N ALA A 215 -3.71 -1.34 -11.15
CA ALA A 215 -5.06 -0.86 -11.45
C ALA A 215 -6.13 -1.45 -10.51
N SER A 216 -6.04 -2.75 -10.22
CA SER A 216 -6.94 -3.43 -9.28
C SER A 216 -6.68 -3.04 -7.83
N THR A 217 -5.46 -2.69 -7.45
CA THR A 217 -5.13 -2.12 -6.13
C THR A 217 -5.76 -0.73 -5.95
N ALA A 218 -5.69 0.12 -6.98
CA ALA A 218 -6.27 1.47 -6.92
C ALA A 218 -7.80 1.42 -6.85
N ALA A 219 -8.44 0.67 -7.75
CA ALA A 219 -9.89 0.73 -7.92
C ALA A 219 -10.59 -0.62 -8.16
N GLY A 220 -9.97 -1.78 -7.93
CA GLY A 220 -10.65 -3.07 -8.14
C GLY A 220 -12.00 -3.18 -7.42
N ARG A 221 -13.01 -3.74 -8.10
CA ARG A 221 -14.31 -4.07 -7.49
C ARG A 221 -14.16 -5.21 -6.48
N HIS A 222 -15.21 -5.40 -5.70
CA HIS A 222 -15.30 -6.51 -4.76
C HIS A 222 -15.28 -7.85 -5.52
N VAL A 223 -14.28 -8.67 -5.22
CA VAL A 223 -14.17 -10.04 -5.73
C VAL A 223 -14.11 -11.00 -4.55
N PHE A 224 -15.15 -11.80 -4.39
CA PHE A 224 -15.26 -12.78 -3.32
C PHE A 224 -14.40 -14.01 -3.62
N ARG A 225 -13.90 -14.64 -2.54
CA ARG A 225 -13.05 -15.84 -2.59
C ARG A 225 -11.77 -15.60 -3.39
N ALA A 226 -11.20 -14.41 -3.25
CA ALA A 226 -9.92 -14.06 -3.81
C ALA A 226 -8.80 -14.67 -2.97
N SER A 227 -7.85 -15.31 -3.62
CA SER A 227 -6.62 -15.84 -3.02
C SER A 227 -5.60 -16.09 -4.11
N MET A 228 -4.33 -16.09 -3.74
CA MET A 228 -3.26 -16.63 -4.57
C MET A 228 -2.94 -18.04 -4.05
N GLU A 229 -3.43 -19.08 -4.72
CA GLU A 229 -3.13 -20.48 -4.35
C GLU A 229 -3.40 -20.78 -2.85
N GLY A 230 -4.52 -20.26 -2.32
CA GLY A 230 -4.90 -20.39 -0.90
C GLY A 230 -4.33 -19.32 0.04
N TYR A 231 -3.29 -18.59 -0.36
CA TYR A 231 -2.77 -17.45 0.41
C TYR A 231 -3.69 -16.23 0.33
N ALA A 232 -3.73 -15.46 1.42
CA ALA A 232 -4.48 -14.21 1.53
C ALA A 232 -5.97 -14.34 1.18
N PHE A 233 -6.57 -15.50 1.49
CA PHE A 233 -7.97 -15.78 1.19
C PHE A 233 -8.92 -14.74 1.79
N GLY A 234 -9.81 -14.19 0.96
CA GLY A 234 -10.82 -13.22 1.40
C GLY A 234 -11.54 -12.55 0.25
N ILE A 235 -11.88 -11.27 0.42
CA ILE A 235 -12.50 -10.46 -0.63
C ILE A 235 -11.45 -9.49 -1.19
N ALA A 236 -11.10 -9.55 -2.46
CA ALA A 236 -10.23 -8.52 -3.04
C ALA A 236 -11.06 -7.27 -3.37
N LYS A 237 -10.52 -6.09 -3.10
CA LYS A 237 -11.02 -4.80 -3.62
C LYS A 237 -9.93 -3.75 -3.55
N GLY A 238 -10.00 -2.79 -4.47
CA GLY A 238 -9.12 -1.64 -4.45
C GLY A 238 -9.52 -0.60 -3.39
N VAL A 239 -8.70 0.43 -3.26
CA VAL A 239 -8.93 1.53 -2.32
C VAL A 239 -10.19 2.33 -2.69
N ALA A 240 -10.44 2.56 -3.98
CA ALA A 240 -11.64 3.24 -4.50
C ALA A 240 -12.50 2.33 -5.41
N PRO A 241 -13.32 1.42 -4.87
CA PRO A 241 -14.01 0.40 -5.67
C PRO A 241 -15.00 0.94 -6.72
N LYS A 242 -15.60 2.13 -6.57
CA LYS A 242 -16.52 2.69 -7.57
C LYS A 242 -15.85 3.65 -8.55
N ALA A 243 -14.62 4.10 -8.30
CA ALA A 243 -13.86 4.94 -9.23
C ALA A 243 -13.68 4.28 -10.60
N ARG A 244 -13.67 5.06 -11.66
CA ARG A 244 -13.49 4.58 -13.03
C ARG A 244 -11.99 4.42 -13.31
N LEU A 245 -11.64 3.50 -14.20
CA LEU A 245 -10.26 3.27 -14.62
C LEU A 245 -10.09 3.67 -16.08
N ALA A 246 -9.02 4.42 -16.35
CA ALA A 246 -8.49 4.65 -17.68
C ALA A 246 -7.05 4.15 -17.71
N VAL A 247 -6.74 3.18 -18.58
CA VAL A 247 -5.41 2.54 -18.60
C VAL A 247 -4.61 3.06 -19.78
N TYR A 248 -3.36 3.44 -19.53
CA TYR A 248 -2.42 3.93 -20.54
C TYR A 248 -1.19 3.04 -20.48
N LYS A 249 -1.10 2.08 -21.40
CA LYS A 249 0.06 1.18 -21.49
C LYS A 249 1.25 1.93 -22.08
N VAL A 250 2.30 2.10 -21.29
CA VAL A 250 3.55 2.78 -21.66
C VAL A 250 4.78 1.92 -21.41
N CYS A 251 4.59 0.78 -20.74
CA CYS A 251 5.63 -0.20 -20.44
C CYS A 251 5.38 -1.48 -21.24
N TRP A 252 6.47 -2.07 -21.72
CA TRP A 252 6.46 -3.25 -22.59
C TRP A 252 7.33 -4.34 -21.95
N LYS A 253 6.82 -5.57 -21.94
CA LYS A 253 7.50 -6.72 -21.34
C LYS A 253 8.90 -6.87 -21.95
N ASN A 254 9.90 -7.03 -21.09
CA ASN A 254 11.33 -7.14 -21.45
C ASN A 254 11.94 -5.90 -22.15
N ALA A 255 11.23 -4.78 -22.25
CA ALA A 255 11.72 -3.56 -22.89
C ALA A 255 11.63 -2.31 -22.01
N GLY A 256 10.89 -2.37 -20.90
CA GLY A 256 10.73 -1.24 -19.98
C GLY A 256 9.74 -0.20 -20.50
N CYS A 257 9.85 1.02 -19.97
CA CYS A 257 8.94 2.13 -20.26
C CYS A 257 9.73 3.28 -20.90
N PHE A 258 9.27 3.79 -22.04
CA PHE A 258 9.98 4.85 -22.75
C PHE A 258 9.40 6.21 -22.40
N ASP A 259 10.28 7.17 -22.11
CA ASP A 259 9.91 8.53 -21.74
C ASP A 259 8.99 9.23 -22.74
N SER A 260 9.24 9.02 -24.05
CA SER A 260 8.39 9.58 -25.11
C SER A 260 6.97 9.02 -25.08
N ASP A 261 6.82 7.73 -24.80
CA ASP A 261 5.53 7.06 -24.66
C ASP A 261 4.82 7.47 -23.35
N ILE A 262 5.58 7.66 -22.26
CA ILE A 262 5.07 8.20 -20.98
C ILE A 262 4.53 9.62 -21.15
N LEU A 263 5.28 10.51 -21.80
CA LEU A 263 4.86 11.89 -22.01
C LEU A 263 3.62 11.98 -22.93
N ALA A 264 3.56 11.14 -23.96
CA ALA A 264 2.37 11.02 -24.81
C ALA A 264 1.14 10.52 -24.02
N ALA A 265 1.33 9.60 -23.07
CA ALA A 265 0.27 9.17 -22.17
C ALA A 265 -0.21 10.29 -21.24
N PHE A 266 0.69 11.14 -20.72
CA PHE A 266 0.30 12.32 -19.94
C PHE A 266 -0.60 13.26 -20.75
N ASP A 267 -0.20 13.59 -21.98
CA ASP A 267 -0.97 14.47 -22.85
C ASP A 267 -2.36 13.90 -23.17
N ALA A 268 -2.41 12.60 -23.47
CA ALA A 268 -3.65 11.87 -23.66
C ALA A 268 -4.53 11.88 -22.41
N ALA A 269 -3.99 11.52 -21.24
CA ALA A 269 -4.77 11.38 -20.02
C ALA A 269 -5.39 12.70 -19.54
N VAL A 270 -4.62 13.78 -19.64
CA VAL A 270 -5.08 15.14 -19.36
C VAL A 270 -6.23 15.53 -20.30
N THR A 271 -6.09 15.24 -21.59
CA THR A 271 -7.11 15.55 -22.62
C THR A 271 -8.38 14.70 -22.44
N ASP A 272 -8.21 13.43 -22.11
CA ASP A 272 -9.29 12.47 -21.90
C ASP A 272 -10.10 12.79 -20.62
N GLY A 273 -9.51 13.55 -19.69
CA GLY A 273 -10.19 14.13 -18.52
C GLY A 273 -10.11 13.26 -17.26
N VAL A 274 -8.97 12.62 -17.01
CA VAL A 274 -8.71 11.92 -15.73
C VAL A 274 -8.59 12.91 -14.56
N ASP A 275 -8.85 12.47 -13.32
CA ASP A 275 -8.70 13.33 -12.12
C ASP A 275 -7.46 12.96 -11.28
N VAL A 276 -7.04 11.70 -11.40
CA VAL A 276 -5.91 11.13 -10.67
C VAL A 276 -5.07 10.33 -11.66
N ILE A 277 -3.75 10.50 -11.64
CA ILE A 277 -2.80 9.66 -12.37
C ILE A 277 -1.97 8.86 -11.36
N SER A 278 -1.97 7.55 -11.54
CA SER A 278 -1.12 6.59 -10.85
C SER A 278 0.00 6.16 -11.79
N ILE A 279 1.25 6.49 -11.44
CA ILE A 279 2.42 6.09 -12.21
C ILE A 279 3.36 5.26 -11.31
N SER A 280 3.35 3.95 -11.51
CA SER A 280 4.21 3.03 -10.74
C SER A 280 5.49 2.72 -11.52
N ILE A 281 6.13 3.79 -11.99
CA ILE A 281 7.29 3.79 -12.87
C ILE A 281 8.33 4.75 -12.27
N GLY A 282 9.60 4.41 -12.36
CA GLY A 282 10.72 5.24 -11.92
C GLY A 282 12.00 4.84 -12.65
N GLY A 283 12.97 5.74 -12.71
CA GLY A 283 14.26 5.53 -13.38
C GLY A 283 15.09 4.42 -12.74
N GLY A 284 15.94 3.77 -13.55
CA GLY A 284 16.67 2.55 -13.22
C GLY A 284 18.19 2.62 -13.33
N ASP A 285 18.77 3.82 -13.42
CA ASP A 285 20.23 4.05 -13.46
C ASP A 285 20.78 4.76 -12.20
N GLY A 286 19.90 5.14 -11.27
CA GLY A 286 20.26 5.88 -10.06
C GLY A 286 20.61 7.35 -10.28
N ILE A 287 20.43 7.89 -11.50
CA ILE A 287 20.75 9.28 -11.83
C ILE A 287 19.47 10.12 -11.80
N SER A 288 19.43 11.10 -10.90
CA SER A 288 18.34 12.08 -10.85
C SER A 288 18.55 13.16 -11.89
N SER A 289 17.63 13.27 -12.87
CA SER A 289 17.67 14.34 -13.88
C SER A 289 17.03 15.64 -13.36
N PRO A 290 17.53 16.82 -13.76
CA PRO A 290 16.83 18.09 -13.54
C PRO A 290 15.40 18.06 -14.09
N TYR A 291 14.45 18.78 -13.48
CA TYR A 291 13.02 18.66 -13.83
C TYR A 291 12.70 18.98 -15.29
N TYR A 292 13.46 19.86 -15.92
CA TYR A 292 13.28 20.22 -17.34
C TYR A 292 13.86 19.18 -18.32
N LEU A 293 14.51 18.13 -17.82
CA LEU A 293 15.00 16.98 -18.58
C LEU A 293 14.31 15.67 -18.18
N ASP A 294 13.40 15.70 -17.20
CA ASP A 294 12.64 14.54 -16.73
C ASP A 294 11.21 14.60 -17.29
N PRO A 295 10.85 13.72 -18.26
CA PRO A 295 9.52 13.71 -18.86
C PRO A 295 8.38 13.35 -17.90
N ILE A 296 8.64 12.60 -16.83
CA ILE A 296 7.66 12.38 -15.76
C ILE A 296 7.44 13.69 -15.00
N ALA A 297 8.49 14.43 -14.66
CA ALA A 297 8.36 15.74 -14.01
C ALA A 297 7.60 16.73 -14.90
N ILE A 298 7.93 16.83 -16.19
CA ILE A 298 7.25 17.73 -17.15
C ILE A 298 5.78 17.34 -17.34
N GLY A 299 5.51 16.06 -17.63
CA GLY A 299 4.15 15.56 -17.86
C GLY A 299 3.27 15.72 -16.63
N SER A 300 3.80 15.42 -15.44
CA SER A 300 3.07 15.57 -14.19
C SER A 300 2.81 17.03 -13.81
N TYR A 301 3.71 17.97 -14.10
CA TYR A 301 3.41 19.40 -13.93
C TYR A 301 2.23 19.82 -14.81
N GLY A 302 2.24 19.39 -16.08
CA GLY A 302 1.15 19.65 -17.02
C GLY A 302 -0.21 19.10 -16.56
N ALA A 303 -0.21 17.97 -15.84
CA ALA A 303 -1.42 17.41 -15.23
C ALA A 303 -1.83 18.19 -13.97
N VAL A 304 -0.90 18.45 -13.05
CA VAL A 304 -1.16 19.14 -11.77
C VAL A 304 -1.68 20.56 -11.98
N SER A 305 -1.11 21.31 -12.94
CA SER A 305 -1.59 22.66 -13.32
C SER A 305 -3.02 22.66 -13.86
N ARG A 306 -3.54 21.50 -14.28
CA ARG A 306 -4.95 21.30 -14.69
C ARG A 306 -5.82 20.66 -13.60
N GLY A 307 -5.33 20.63 -12.36
CA GLY A 307 -6.07 20.13 -11.21
C GLY A 307 -6.08 18.60 -11.08
N ILE A 308 -5.23 17.90 -11.81
CA ILE A 308 -5.13 16.44 -11.79
C ILE A 308 -4.06 16.03 -10.76
N PHE A 309 -4.44 15.17 -9.82
CA PHE A 309 -3.51 14.66 -8.82
C PHE A 309 -2.59 13.59 -9.42
N VAL A 310 -1.29 13.62 -9.11
CA VAL A 310 -0.34 12.62 -9.61
C VAL A 310 0.45 12.03 -8.44
N SER A 311 0.39 10.69 -8.31
CA SER A 311 1.24 9.95 -7.38
C SER A 311 2.21 9.05 -8.14
N SER A 312 3.45 9.00 -7.66
CA SER A 312 4.50 8.15 -8.22
C SER A 312 5.19 7.30 -7.14
N SER A 313 5.71 6.13 -7.52
CA SER A 313 6.48 5.25 -6.64
C SER A 313 7.85 5.85 -6.29
N ALA A 314 8.32 5.67 -5.05
CA ALA A 314 9.61 6.17 -4.58
C ALA A 314 10.84 5.40 -5.11
N GLY A 315 10.65 4.26 -5.80
CA GLY A 315 11.73 3.36 -6.22
C GLY A 315 11.96 2.23 -5.22
N ASN A 316 12.70 1.19 -5.65
CA ASN A 316 12.92 -0.04 -4.88
C ASN A 316 14.41 -0.32 -4.59
N ASP A 317 15.26 0.72 -4.70
CA ASP A 317 16.72 0.64 -4.52
C ASP A 317 17.19 1.04 -3.10
N GLY A 318 16.25 1.08 -2.15
CA GLY A 318 16.58 1.15 -0.73
C GLY A 318 17.34 -0.10 -0.26
N PRO A 319 17.96 -0.06 0.94
CA PRO A 319 17.84 0.97 1.97
C PRO A 319 18.90 2.09 1.87
N THR A 320 19.66 2.15 0.78
CA THR A 320 20.72 3.15 0.60
C THR A 320 20.15 4.56 0.61
N SER A 321 20.84 5.50 1.27
CA SER A 321 20.49 6.93 1.27
C SER A 321 20.44 7.51 -0.15
N MET A 322 19.58 8.51 -0.38
CA MET A 322 19.38 9.16 -1.69
C MET A 322 18.95 8.21 -2.84
N SER A 323 18.31 7.10 -2.51
CA SER A 323 17.76 6.15 -3.50
C SER A 323 16.34 6.51 -3.96
N VAL A 324 15.70 7.52 -3.35
CA VAL A 324 14.36 7.97 -3.75
C VAL A 324 14.38 8.59 -5.16
N THR A 325 13.43 8.19 -5.99
CA THR A 325 13.21 8.74 -7.35
C THR A 325 11.92 9.55 -7.41
N ASN A 326 11.56 10.09 -8.58
CA ASN A 326 10.34 10.89 -8.79
C ASN A 326 10.30 12.13 -7.88
N LEU A 327 11.28 13.02 -8.05
CA LEU A 327 11.66 14.05 -7.06
C LEU A 327 10.91 15.38 -7.18
N ALA A 328 10.05 15.54 -8.19
CA ALA A 328 9.37 16.81 -8.44
C ALA A 328 8.38 17.17 -7.31
N PRO A 329 8.30 18.45 -6.88
CA PRO A 329 7.48 18.86 -5.75
C PRO A 329 5.98 18.91 -6.07
N TRP A 330 5.57 18.77 -7.33
CA TRP A 330 4.16 18.64 -7.70
C TRP A 330 3.67 17.19 -7.66
N LEU A 331 4.58 16.21 -7.58
CA LEU A 331 4.27 14.79 -7.41
C LEU A 331 4.07 14.43 -5.94
N VAL A 332 3.24 13.42 -5.68
CA VAL A 332 3.25 12.68 -4.41
C VAL A 332 4.08 11.41 -4.58
N THR A 333 5.25 11.37 -3.96
CA THR A 333 6.23 10.27 -4.04
C THR A 333 6.02 9.31 -2.88
N VAL A 334 5.72 8.06 -3.20
CA VAL A 334 5.17 7.08 -2.25
C VAL A 334 6.17 5.97 -1.96
N GLY A 335 6.63 5.88 -0.71
CA GLY A 335 7.42 4.74 -0.22
C GLY A 335 6.54 3.56 0.22
N ALA A 336 7.17 2.42 0.51
CA ALA A 336 6.47 1.18 0.85
C ALA A 336 6.57 0.85 2.34
N GLY A 337 5.41 0.59 2.95
CA GLY A 337 5.29 0.02 4.29
C GLY A 337 4.65 -1.37 4.28
N THR A 338 4.93 -2.15 5.32
CA THR A 338 4.25 -3.43 5.57
C THR A 338 2.82 -3.21 6.07
N ILE A 339 2.02 -4.28 6.00
CA ILE A 339 0.73 -4.39 6.70
C ILE A 339 0.84 -5.44 7.80
N ASP A 340 -0.17 -5.56 8.64
CA ASP A 340 -0.23 -6.56 9.71
C ASP A 340 -0.57 -7.99 9.23
N ARG A 341 -0.25 -8.31 7.98
CA ARG A 341 -0.35 -9.64 7.37
C ARG A 341 1.01 -10.05 6.82
N ASN A 342 1.43 -11.28 7.08
CA ASN A 342 2.65 -11.85 6.53
C ASN A 342 2.44 -13.32 6.11
N PHE A 343 3.45 -13.91 5.47
CA PHE A 343 3.46 -15.30 5.00
C PHE A 343 4.67 -16.07 5.56
N PRO A 344 4.69 -16.36 6.87
CA PRO A 344 5.87 -16.90 7.53
C PRO A 344 6.20 -18.32 7.06
N ALA A 345 7.48 -18.62 7.00
CA ALA A 345 8.00 -19.96 6.81
C ALA A 345 9.28 -20.14 7.65
N ASP A 346 9.47 -21.29 8.26
CA ASP A 346 10.65 -21.57 9.08
C ASP A 346 11.60 -22.50 8.34
N VAL A 347 12.89 -22.18 8.35
CA VAL A 347 13.95 -23.16 8.06
C VAL A 347 14.31 -23.86 9.36
N ILE A 348 14.16 -25.18 9.39
CA ILE A 348 14.52 -26.01 10.55
C ILE A 348 15.81 -26.75 10.22
N LEU A 349 16.88 -26.44 10.93
CA LEU A 349 18.20 -27.07 10.75
C LEU A 349 18.28 -28.41 11.48
N GLY A 350 19.21 -29.29 11.07
CA GLY A 350 19.40 -30.61 11.69
C GLY A 350 19.86 -30.59 13.14
N ASN A 351 20.32 -29.44 13.64
CA ASN A 351 20.60 -29.23 15.06
C ASN A 351 19.38 -28.71 15.85
N GLY A 352 18.18 -28.67 15.24
CA GLY A 352 16.94 -28.22 15.86
C GLY A 352 16.72 -26.70 15.85
N ARG A 353 17.71 -25.90 15.43
CA ARG A 353 17.55 -24.44 15.34
C ARG A 353 16.53 -24.08 14.26
N ARG A 354 15.60 -23.20 14.60
CA ARG A 354 14.60 -22.62 13.70
C ARG A 354 15.01 -21.21 13.28
N LEU A 355 14.94 -20.91 11.99
CA LEU A 355 15.20 -19.60 11.40
C LEU A 355 13.92 -19.11 10.74
N SER A 356 13.48 -17.90 11.08
CA SER A 356 12.20 -17.32 10.69
C SER A 356 12.30 -16.54 9.37
N GLY A 357 11.69 -17.08 8.32
CA GLY A 357 11.63 -16.45 7.01
C GLY A 357 10.22 -16.23 6.48
N VAL A 358 10.15 -16.00 5.17
CA VAL A 358 8.89 -15.85 4.43
C VAL A 358 8.87 -16.69 3.16
N SER A 359 7.68 -17.10 2.75
CA SER A 359 7.47 -17.83 1.50
C SER A 359 6.03 -17.76 1.00
N LEU A 360 5.87 -17.78 -0.33
CA LEU A 360 4.58 -17.99 -1.01
C LEU A 360 4.59 -19.29 -1.83
N TYR A 361 5.44 -20.26 -1.48
CA TYR A 361 5.43 -21.56 -2.14
C TYR A 361 4.15 -22.33 -1.80
N SER A 362 3.35 -22.62 -2.82
CA SER A 362 2.04 -23.30 -2.69
C SER A 362 2.04 -24.77 -3.17
N GLY A 363 3.19 -25.32 -3.56
CA GLY A 363 3.30 -26.69 -4.03
C GLY A 363 3.45 -27.72 -2.91
N GLU A 364 3.82 -28.95 -3.27
CA GLU A 364 4.04 -30.03 -2.31
C GLU A 364 5.14 -29.67 -1.29
N PRO A 365 4.84 -29.70 0.02
CA PRO A 365 5.81 -29.36 1.06
C PRO A 365 6.85 -30.48 1.25
N LEU A 366 7.92 -30.19 1.99
CA LEU A 366 9.01 -31.14 2.26
C LEU A 366 8.65 -32.27 3.27
N LYS A 367 7.35 -32.48 3.57
CA LYS A 367 6.76 -33.54 4.43
C LYS A 367 7.54 -33.85 5.73
N GLY A 368 8.15 -32.84 6.35
CA GLY A 368 8.94 -33.00 7.59
C GLY A 368 10.22 -33.82 7.44
N LYS A 369 10.59 -34.22 6.21
CA LYS A 369 11.84 -34.92 5.93
C LYS A 369 13.00 -33.93 5.96
N MET A 370 14.09 -34.33 6.60
CA MET A 370 15.37 -33.62 6.56
C MET A 370 16.10 -33.94 5.27
N TYR A 371 16.56 -32.90 4.58
CA TYR A 371 17.33 -33.02 3.35
C TYR A 371 18.75 -32.50 3.58
N PRO A 372 19.77 -33.07 2.92
CA PRO A 372 21.12 -32.49 2.95
C PRO A 372 21.08 -31.04 2.47
N LEU A 373 21.89 -30.20 3.09
CA LEU A 373 21.96 -28.77 2.85
C LEU A 373 23.31 -28.43 2.20
N VAL A 374 23.31 -27.58 1.17
CA VAL A 374 24.54 -27.18 0.48
C VAL A 374 24.57 -25.68 0.22
N TYR A 375 25.76 -25.09 0.28
CA TYR A 375 26.02 -23.71 -0.11
C TYR A 375 27.07 -23.67 -1.22
N PRO A 376 26.67 -23.46 -2.49
CA PRO A 376 27.59 -23.41 -3.63
C PRO A 376 28.64 -22.29 -3.51
N GLY A 377 28.34 -21.20 -2.78
CA GLY A 377 29.28 -20.11 -2.53
C GLY A 377 30.54 -20.51 -1.74
N LYS A 378 30.54 -21.68 -1.10
CA LYS A 378 31.76 -22.25 -0.48
C LYS A 378 32.89 -22.50 -1.49
N SER A 379 32.57 -22.61 -2.78
CA SER A 379 33.56 -22.70 -3.87
C SER A 379 34.38 -21.43 -4.07
N GLY A 380 33.96 -20.28 -3.49
CA GLY A 380 34.58 -18.98 -3.71
C GLY A 380 34.16 -18.29 -5.01
N VAL A 381 33.27 -18.90 -5.80
CA VAL A 381 32.76 -18.32 -7.06
C VAL A 381 31.49 -17.49 -6.77
N PRO A 382 31.50 -16.16 -6.94
CA PRO A 382 30.35 -15.30 -6.60
C PRO A 382 29.08 -15.66 -7.38
N SER A 383 29.20 -16.03 -8.65
CA SER A 383 28.06 -16.39 -9.48
C SER A 383 27.40 -17.73 -9.06
N ALA A 384 28.16 -18.62 -8.41
CA ALA A 384 27.63 -19.84 -7.81
C ALA A 384 26.90 -19.55 -6.50
N SER A 385 27.42 -18.65 -5.65
CA SER A 385 26.72 -18.24 -4.42
C SER A 385 25.37 -17.60 -4.72
N LEU A 386 25.28 -16.86 -5.83
CA LEU A 386 24.05 -16.25 -6.33
C LEU A 386 23.13 -17.24 -7.07
N CYS A 387 23.51 -18.50 -7.27
CA CYS A 387 22.74 -19.48 -8.04
C CYS A 387 22.34 -18.96 -9.43
N MET A 388 23.28 -18.31 -10.12
CA MET A 388 23.09 -17.84 -11.49
C MET A 388 22.93 -18.99 -12.48
N GLU A 389 22.39 -18.68 -13.66
CA GLU A 389 22.21 -19.68 -14.70
C GLU A 389 23.55 -20.31 -15.09
N ASN A 390 23.55 -21.64 -15.27
CA ASN A 390 24.72 -22.45 -15.61
C ASN A 390 25.87 -22.45 -14.58
N THR A 391 25.65 -22.04 -13.32
CA THR A 391 26.72 -22.02 -12.29
C THR A 391 26.63 -23.13 -11.24
N LEU A 392 25.54 -23.89 -11.20
CA LEU A 392 25.35 -24.98 -10.25
C LEU A 392 25.76 -26.32 -10.86
N ASP A 393 26.64 -27.07 -10.19
CA ASP A 393 26.96 -28.46 -10.53
C ASP A 393 25.83 -29.40 -10.07
N PRO A 394 25.11 -30.08 -10.98
CA PRO A 394 24.05 -31.02 -10.63
C PRO A 394 24.49 -32.13 -9.67
N ASN A 395 25.75 -32.59 -9.74
CA ASN A 395 26.25 -33.64 -8.85
C ASN A 395 26.33 -33.18 -7.39
N LEU A 396 26.52 -31.89 -7.17
CA LEU A 396 26.62 -31.31 -5.83
C LEU A 396 25.26 -30.93 -5.24
N VAL A 397 24.26 -30.64 -6.07
CA VAL A 397 22.96 -30.09 -5.62
C VAL A 397 21.78 -31.06 -5.73
N LYS A 398 21.87 -32.10 -6.55
CA LYS A 398 20.76 -33.05 -6.76
C LYS A 398 20.30 -33.68 -5.44
N GLY A 399 19.01 -33.59 -5.15
CA GLY A 399 18.41 -34.14 -3.94
C GLY A 399 18.62 -33.31 -2.67
N LYS A 400 19.19 -32.09 -2.77
CA LYS A 400 19.56 -31.24 -1.63
C LYS A 400 18.77 -29.93 -1.58
N ILE A 401 18.73 -29.30 -0.41
CA ILE A 401 18.33 -27.89 -0.27
C ILE A 401 19.56 -27.02 -0.55
N VAL A 402 19.41 -26.01 -1.39
CA VAL A 402 20.50 -25.13 -1.82
C VAL A 402 20.36 -23.75 -1.21
N ILE A 403 21.40 -23.24 -0.58
CA ILE A 403 21.47 -21.85 -0.10
C ILE A 403 21.95 -20.97 -1.27
N CYS A 404 21.18 -19.94 -1.59
CA CYS A 404 21.49 -18.95 -2.61
C CYS A 404 21.49 -17.56 -1.99
N ASP A 405 22.51 -16.75 -2.31
CA ASP A 405 22.55 -15.35 -1.91
C ASP A 405 21.59 -14.52 -2.79
N ARG A 406 20.94 -13.55 -2.17
CA ARG A 406 20.12 -12.54 -2.86
C ARG A 406 21.00 -11.53 -3.60
N GLY A 407 20.62 -11.19 -4.82
CA GLY A 407 21.24 -10.14 -5.63
C GLY A 407 21.42 -10.55 -7.09
N SER A 408 21.71 -9.57 -7.95
CA SER A 408 22.02 -9.66 -9.40
C SER A 408 20.97 -10.30 -10.33
N SER A 409 20.26 -11.34 -9.89
CA SER A 409 19.21 -12.02 -10.67
C SER A 409 17.89 -12.08 -9.88
N PRO A 410 16.73 -12.18 -10.57
CA PRO A 410 15.44 -12.28 -9.90
C PRO A 410 15.40 -13.44 -8.91
N ARG A 411 14.81 -13.20 -7.73
CA ARG A 411 14.76 -14.16 -6.62
C ARG A 411 14.13 -15.50 -7.03
N VAL A 412 13.01 -15.43 -7.77
CA VAL A 412 12.31 -16.60 -8.31
C VAL A 412 13.11 -17.35 -9.39
N ALA A 413 13.93 -16.65 -10.17
CA ALA A 413 14.78 -17.26 -11.20
C ALA A 413 15.88 -18.14 -10.59
N LYS A 414 16.47 -17.72 -9.46
CA LYS A 414 17.42 -18.55 -8.69
C LYS A 414 16.79 -19.88 -8.28
N GLY A 415 15.53 -19.84 -7.84
CA GLY A 415 14.78 -21.05 -7.53
C GLY A 415 14.62 -21.97 -8.75
N LEU A 416 14.31 -21.41 -9.92
CA LEU A 416 14.25 -22.18 -11.16
C LEU A 416 15.59 -22.85 -11.48
N VAL A 417 16.72 -22.15 -11.33
CA VAL A 417 18.06 -22.70 -11.56
C VAL A 417 18.33 -23.88 -10.61
N VAL A 418 18.03 -23.73 -9.32
CA VAL A 418 18.15 -24.82 -8.33
C VAL A 418 17.30 -26.03 -8.73
N LYS A 419 16.05 -25.79 -9.14
CA LYS A 419 15.13 -26.84 -9.59
C LYS A 419 15.67 -27.57 -10.83
N LYS A 420 16.15 -26.84 -11.84
CA LYS A 420 16.75 -27.42 -13.07
C LYS A 420 17.98 -28.27 -12.77
N ALA A 421 18.79 -27.88 -11.78
CA ALA A 421 19.96 -28.63 -11.35
C ALA A 421 19.62 -29.85 -10.47
N GLY A 422 18.34 -30.09 -10.15
CA GLY A 422 17.85 -31.24 -9.39
C GLY A 422 17.77 -31.03 -7.88
N GLY A 423 17.91 -29.79 -7.40
CA GLY A 423 17.69 -29.44 -6.00
C GLY A 423 16.22 -29.61 -5.59
N VAL A 424 15.99 -30.00 -4.35
CA VAL A 424 14.64 -30.26 -3.80
C VAL A 424 14.06 -29.05 -3.06
N GLY A 425 14.88 -28.05 -2.74
CA GLY A 425 14.46 -26.81 -2.12
C GLY A 425 15.54 -25.73 -2.17
N MET A 426 15.17 -24.50 -1.81
CA MET A 426 16.10 -23.37 -1.79
C MET A 426 15.94 -22.52 -0.52
N ILE A 427 17.05 -22.06 0.04
CA ILE A 427 17.05 -21.00 1.05
C ILE A 427 17.65 -19.76 0.40
N LEU A 428 16.88 -18.69 0.30
CA LEU A 428 17.36 -17.42 -0.22
C LEU A 428 17.84 -16.55 0.94
N ALA A 429 19.15 -16.38 1.08
CA ALA A 429 19.75 -15.59 2.14
C ALA A 429 19.98 -14.14 1.69
N ASN A 430 19.46 -13.17 2.44
CA ASN A 430 19.89 -11.79 2.27
C ASN A 430 21.36 -11.62 2.66
N GLY A 431 22.07 -10.73 1.97
CA GLY A 431 23.33 -10.16 2.43
C GLY A 431 23.14 -8.81 3.12
N VAL A 432 24.21 -8.27 3.70
CA VAL A 432 24.21 -7.01 4.48
C VAL A 432 23.54 -5.85 3.72
N SER A 433 23.76 -5.73 2.41
CA SER A 433 23.17 -4.67 1.58
C SER A 433 21.64 -4.73 1.49
N ASN A 434 21.03 -5.90 1.72
CA ASN A 434 19.57 -6.10 1.69
C ASN A 434 18.94 -6.02 3.09
N GLY A 435 19.77 -6.07 4.15
CA GLY A 435 19.35 -6.05 5.55
C GLY A 435 18.42 -7.21 5.92
N GLU A 436 17.56 -6.96 6.91
CA GLU A 436 16.59 -7.95 7.42
C GLU A 436 15.27 -8.00 6.65
N GLY A 437 15.11 -7.19 5.60
CA GLY A 437 13.82 -7.09 4.92
C GLY A 437 13.46 -8.25 4.02
N LEU A 438 12.21 -8.71 4.17
CA LEU A 438 11.72 -9.96 3.61
C LEU A 438 10.50 -9.74 2.73
N VAL A 439 10.50 -10.40 1.57
CA VAL A 439 9.39 -10.37 0.61
C VAL A 439 8.99 -11.80 0.28
N GLY A 440 7.69 -12.07 0.28
CA GLY A 440 7.17 -13.37 -0.12
C GLY A 440 7.29 -13.51 -1.63
N ASP A 441 7.93 -14.59 -2.10
CA ASP A 441 8.02 -14.92 -3.52
C ASP A 441 7.40 -16.29 -3.80
N ALA A 442 6.69 -16.39 -4.92
CA ALA A 442 5.96 -17.59 -5.33
C ALA A 442 6.86 -18.59 -6.06
N HIS A 443 7.92 -19.07 -5.39
CA HIS A 443 8.89 -19.98 -5.99
C HIS A 443 8.25 -21.25 -6.61
N MET A 444 8.92 -21.83 -7.61
CA MET A 444 8.48 -23.06 -8.30
C MET A 444 9.00 -24.36 -7.66
N LEU A 445 9.70 -24.24 -6.53
CA LEU A 445 10.14 -25.32 -5.64
C LEU A 445 10.02 -24.82 -4.18
N PRO A 446 10.02 -25.72 -3.18
CA PRO A 446 10.02 -25.33 -1.77
C PRO A 446 11.15 -24.35 -1.48
N ALA A 447 10.82 -23.12 -1.06
CA ALA A 447 11.83 -22.12 -0.79
C ALA A 447 11.44 -21.18 0.35
N CYS A 448 12.44 -20.67 1.07
CA CYS A 448 12.25 -19.73 2.16
C CYS A 448 13.29 -18.61 2.07
N ALA A 449 12.85 -17.35 2.17
CA ALA A 449 13.75 -16.20 2.24
C ALA A 449 14.09 -15.87 3.70
N LEU A 450 15.37 -15.64 3.99
CA LEU A 450 15.91 -15.30 5.30
C LEU A 450 16.56 -13.91 5.29
N GLY A 451 16.45 -13.19 6.42
CA GLY A 451 17.14 -11.93 6.67
C GLY A 451 18.66 -12.12 6.73
N SER A 452 19.44 -11.03 6.82
CA SER A 452 20.91 -11.13 6.79
C SER A 452 21.46 -11.91 7.98
N ILE A 453 20.93 -11.68 9.18
CA ILE A 453 21.37 -12.37 10.41
C ILE A 453 21.13 -13.88 10.31
N GLU A 454 19.94 -14.29 9.87
CA GLU A 454 19.60 -15.70 9.75
C GLU A 454 20.26 -16.35 8.52
N GLY A 455 20.46 -15.58 7.45
CA GLY A 455 21.23 -15.97 6.27
C GLY A 455 22.68 -16.31 6.63
N ASP A 456 23.33 -15.48 7.44
CA ASP A 456 24.68 -15.75 7.94
C ASP A 456 24.69 -16.96 8.87
N ALA A 457 23.69 -17.09 9.75
CA ALA A 457 23.56 -18.24 10.62
C ALA A 457 23.45 -19.58 9.86
N VAL A 458 22.67 -19.66 8.78
CA VAL A 458 22.55 -20.89 7.99
C VAL A 458 23.83 -21.20 7.22
N LYS A 459 24.53 -20.18 6.69
CA LYS A 459 25.84 -20.34 6.04
C LYS A 459 26.91 -20.82 7.02
N SER A 460 26.93 -20.30 8.25
CA SER A 460 27.82 -20.77 9.32
C SER A 460 27.53 -22.21 9.74
N TYR A 461 26.26 -22.61 9.79
CA TYR A 461 25.87 -24.00 10.10
C TYR A 461 26.38 -24.99 9.04
N VAL A 462 26.23 -24.67 7.75
CA VAL A 462 26.77 -25.52 6.66
C VAL A 462 28.29 -25.61 6.67
N SER A 463 28.97 -24.55 7.15
CA SER A 463 30.42 -24.51 7.18
C SER A 463 31.02 -25.31 8.34
N SER A 464 30.29 -25.41 9.47
CA SER A 464 30.76 -26.06 10.70
C SER A 464 30.28 -27.50 10.89
N ASN A 465 29.35 -27.98 10.06
CA ASN A 465 28.81 -29.34 10.16
C ASN A 465 29.26 -30.19 8.97
N SER A 466 29.69 -31.43 9.20
CA SER A 466 30.12 -32.35 8.15
C SER A 466 28.95 -32.92 7.33
N ASN A 467 27.75 -33.01 7.92
CA ASN A 467 26.53 -33.51 7.30
C ASN A 467 25.33 -32.57 7.59
N PRO A 468 25.38 -31.31 7.11
CA PRO A 468 24.33 -30.34 7.40
C PRO A 468 23.03 -30.76 6.72
N THR A 469 21.92 -30.66 7.45
CA THR A 469 20.59 -30.94 6.94
C THR A 469 19.61 -29.84 7.30
N ALA A 470 18.56 -29.68 6.52
CA ALA A 470 17.45 -28.77 6.84
C ALA A 470 16.12 -29.27 6.26
N THR A 471 15.03 -28.67 6.73
CA THR A 471 13.71 -28.72 6.10
C THR A 471 13.05 -27.34 6.17
N ILE A 472 11.95 -27.16 5.45
CA ILE A 472 11.21 -25.89 5.39
C ILE A 472 9.76 -26.15 5.79
N GLU A 473 9.28 -25.41 6.78
CA GLU A 473 7.90 -25.46 7.28
C GLU A 473 7.15 -24.19 6.89
N PHE A 474 6.04 -24.33 6.17
CA PHE A 474 5.24 -23.20 5.70
C PHE A 474 4.05 -22.95 6.64
N LYS A 475 3.87 -21.71 7.11
CA LYS A 475 2.80 -21.36 8.07
C LYS A 475 1.57 -20.72 7.42
N GLY A 476 1.56 -20.58 6.09
CA GLY A 476 0.44 -20.01 5.36
C GLY A 476 0.28 -18.50 5.61
N THR A 477 -0.96 -18.04 5.69
CA THR A 477 -1.28 -16.61 5.92
C THR A 477 -1.47 -16.33 7.40
N VAL A 478 -0.70 -15.38 7.95
CA VAL A 478 -0.83 -14.93 9.33
C VAL A 478 -1.21 -13.45 9.37
N ILE A 479 -2.18 -13.10 10.22
CA ILE A 479 -2.65 -11.73 10.45
C ILE A 479 -2.40 -11.31 11.90
N GLY A 480 -2.40 -9.99 12.15
CA GLY A 480 -2.10 -9.44 13.47
C GLY A 480 -0.60 -9.35 13.77
N ILE A 481 0.23 -9.28 12.72
CA ILE A 481 1.67 -9.09 12.84
C ILE A 481 1.97 -7.76 13.53
N LYS A 482 2.90 -7.80 14.49
CA LYS A 482 3.40 -6.65 15.22
C LYS A 482 4.94 -6.68 15.20
N PRO A 483 5.62 -5.54 14.95
CA PRO A 483 5.05 -4.25 14.60
C PRO A 483 4.52 -4.19 13.15
N ALA A 484 3.50 -3.36 12.90
CA ALA A 484 3.08 -2.95 11.56
C ALA A 484 2.40 -1.56 11.57
N PRO A 485 2.67 -0.65 10.61
CA PRO A 485 3.61 -0.84 9.51
C PRO A 485 5.07 -0.75 9.98
N VAL A 486 5.94 -1.31 9.16
CA VAL A 486 7.41 -1.12 9.16
C VAL A 486 7.78 -0.61 7.78
N VAL A 487 8.77 0.28 7.66
CA VAL A 487 9.26 0.74 6.35
C VAL A 487 10.00 -0.41 5.67
N ALA A 488 9.59 -0.77 4.45
CA ALA A 488 10.18 -1.89 3.72
C ALA A 488 11.66 -1.63 3.42
N SER A 489 12.51 -2.65 3.51
CA SER A 489 13.96 -2.46 3.30
C SER A 489 14.29 -1.88 1.93
N PHE A 490 13.59 -2.34 0.89
CA PHE A 490 13.77 -1.90 -0.48
C PHE A 490 13.20 -0.50 -0.78
N SER A 491 12.37 0.08 0.10
CA SER A 491 11.73 1.38 -0.21
C SER A 491 12.78 2.46 -0.38
N GLY A 492 12.71 3.24 -1.47
CA GLY A 492 13.63 4.35 -1.74
C GLY A 492 13.69 5.35 -0.56
N ARG A 493 14.90 5.79 -0.23
CA ARG A 493 15.20 6.66 0.93
C ARG A 493 15.60 8.06 0.49
N GLY A 494 15.17 9.05 1.26
CA GLY A 494 15.68 10.41 1.17
C GLY A 494 17.16 10.53 1.58
N PRO A 495 17.73 11.74 1.53
CA PRO A 495 17.10 12.98 1.05
C PRO A 495 16.83 12.98 -0.46
N ASN A 496 16.10 13.99 -0.91
CA ASN A 496 15.93 14.30 -2.33
C ASN A 496 17.31 14.68 -2.91
N GLY A 497 17.86 13.83 -3.79
CA GLY A 497 19.19 14.01 -4.35
C GLY A 497 19.33 15.18 -5.33
N LEU A 498 18.21 15.73 -5.82
CA LEU A 498 18.22 16.88 -6.74
C LEU A 498 18.03 18.21 -6.00
N ASN A 499 17.05 18.30 -5.10
CA ASN A 499 16.77 19.51 -4.31
C ASN A 499 16.43 19.12 -2.86
N PRO A 500 17.42 19.08 -1.96
CA PRO A 500 17.22 18.62 -0.59
C PRO A 500 16.27 19.51 0.25
N GLU A 501 15.93 20.73 -0.20
CA GLU A 501 14.94 21.62 0.43
C GLU A 501 13.52 21.05 0.38
N ILE A 502 13.26 20.09 -0.52
CA ILE A 502 11.99 19.37 -0.61
C ILE A 502 12.19 17.94 -0.12
N LEU A 503 11.60 17.63 1.03
CA LEU A 503 11.63 16.29 1.61
C LEU A 503 11.01 15.25 0.66
N LYS A 504 11.71 14.12 0.49
CA LYS A 504 11.21 12.91 -0.17
C LYS A 504 11.63 11.64 0.61
N PRO A 505 10.87 10.53 0.57
CA PRO A 505 9.51 10.44 -0.01
C PRO A 505 8.50 11.32 0.77
N ASP A 506 7.31 11.52 0.22
CA ASP A 506 6.29 12.36 0.88
C ASP A 506 5.59 11.62 2.02
N LEU A 507 5.28 10.34 1.79
CA LEU A 507 4.65 9.43 2.75
C LEU A 507 4.87 7.98 2.32
N ILE A 508 4.49 7.02 3.16
CA ILE A 508 4.45 5.60 2.80
C ILE A 508 3.02 5.05 2.80
N ALA A 509 2.80 3.98 2.05
CA ALA A 509 1.54 3.25 2.02
C ALA A 509 1.80 1.73 1.92
N PRO A 510 0.77 0.87 2.07
CA PRO A 510 0.90 -0.57 1.94
C PRO A 510 1.54 -0.98 0.61
N GLY A 511 2.77 -1.49 0.67
CA GLY A 511 3.56 -1.86 -0.51
C GLY A 511 4.21 -3.23 -0.42
N VAL A 512 4.11 -3.92 0.71
CA VAL A 512 4.71 -5.25 0.91
C VAL A 512 3.62 -6.31 0.92
N ASN A 513 3.83 -7.38 0.15
CA ASN A 513 3.01 -8.58 0.18
C ASN A 513 1.53 -8.26 -0.11
N ILE A 514 1.24 -7.47 -1.15
CA ILE A 514 -0.11 -7.01 -1.53
C ILE A 514 -0.76 -7.98 -2.51
N LEU A 515 -1.95 -8.48 -2.16
CA LEU A 515 -2.75 -9.33 -3.04
C LEU A 515 -3.60 -8.44 -3.96
N ALA A 516 -3.41 -8.57 -5.27
CA ALA A 516 -4.27 -7.94 -6.26
C ALA A 516 -4.41 -8.82 -7.50
N THR A 517 -5.24 -8.39 -8.45
CA THR A 517 -5.56 -9.17 -9.64
C THR A 517 -4.35 -9.30 -10.56
N TRP A 518 -4.22 -10.44 -11.23
CA TRP A 518 -3.10 -10.77 -12.11
C TRP A 518 -3.55 -11.01 -13.56
N THR A 519 -2.65 -11.01 -14.54
CA THR A 519 -2.97 -11.37 -15.93
C THR A 519 -3.05 -12.90 -16.12
N ASP A 520 -3.76 -13.39 -17.14
CA ASP A 520 -3.65 -14.80 -17.57
C ASP A 520 -2.50 -15.01 -18.55
N ALA A 521 -1.76 -13.97 -18.94
CA ALA A 521 -0.65 -14.08 -19.89
C ALA A 521 0.56 -14.81 -19.28
N VAL A 522 0.88 -14.57 -18.01
CA VAL A 522 2.08 -15.08 -17.34
C VAL A 522 1.77 -15.65 -15.95
N GLY A 523 2.57 -16.62 -15.51
CA GLY A 523 2.48 -17.16 -14.16
C GLY A 523 2.89 -16.17 -13.07
N PRO A 524 2.66 -16.49 -11.79
CA PRO A 524 2.86 -15.56 -10.67
C PRO A 524 4.33 -15.16 -10.45
N THR A 525 5.29 -15.90 -11.00
CA THR A 525 6.72 -15.52 -10.94
C THR A 525 7.12 -14.51 -12.02
N GLY A 526 6.29 -14.29 -13.04
CA GLY A 526 6.66 -13.50 -14.23
C GLY A 526 7.62 -14.21 -15.19
N LEU A 527 8.13 -15.40 -14.84
CA LEU A 527 9.04 -16.17 -15.70
C LEU A 527 8.28 -16.89 -16.80
N ASP A 528 8.83 -16.92 -18.02
CA ASP A 528 8.20 -17.60 -19.16
C ASP A 528 8.05 -19.13 -18.94
N SER A 529 8.88 -19.73 -18.09
CA SER A 529 8.80 -21.15 -17.73
C SER A 529 7.69 -21.48 -16.72
N ASP A 530 7.10 -20.47 -16.07
CA ASP A 530 6.06 -20.68 -15.05
C ASP A 530 4.68 -20.73 -15.70
N THR A 531 4.17 -21.94 -15.88
CA THR A 531 2.90 -22.21 -16.56
C THR A 531 1.68 -22.12 -15.64
N ARG A 532 1.85 -21.84 -14.34
CA ARG A 532 0.73 -21.68 -13.41
C ARG A 532 -0.18 -20.53 -13.85
N LYS A 533 -1.48 -20.68 -13.60
CA LYS A 533 -2.48 -19.63 -13.86
C LYS A 533 -3.18 -19.30 -12.55
N THR A 534 -3.15 -18.04 -12.17
CA THR A 534 -3.83 -17.53 -10.98
C THR A 534 -4.54 -16.22 -11.31
N GLU A 535 -5.75 -16.04 -10.79
CA GLU A 535 -6.50 -14.79 -10.94
C GLU A 535 -5.89 -13.66 -10.09
N PHE A 536 -5.15 -14.02 -9.03
CA PHE A 536 -4.54 -13.07 -8.10
C PHE A 536 -3.07 -13.39 -7.86
N ASN A 537 -2.27 -12.35 -7.66
CA ASN A 537 -0.86 -12.48 -7.30
C ASN A 537 -0.55 -11.60 -6.09
N ILE A 538 0.50 -11.96 -5.36
CA ILE A 538 0.99 -11.23 -4.20
C ILE A 538 2.34 -10.65 -4.56
N LEU A 539 2.41 -9.32 -4.64
CA LEU A 539 3.62 -8.60 -5.01
C LEU A 539 4.04 -7.60 -3.93
N SER A 540 5.33 -7.23 -3.97
CA SER A 540 5.92 -6.22 -3.10
C SER A 540 6.67 -5.19 -3.93
N GLY A 541 6.51 -3.90 -3.59
CA GLY A 541 7.16 -2.78 -4.25
C GLY A 541 6.51 -1.46 -3.86
N THR A 542 7.24 -0.35 -4.04
CA THR A 542 6.64 1.00 -4.03
C THR A 542 5.59 1.17 -5.13
N SER A 543 5.68 0.36 -6.19
CA SER A 543 4.63 0.19 -7.21
C SER A 543 3.29 -0.29 -6.66
N MET A 544 3.26 -1.05 -5.56
CA MET A 544 2.00 -1.44 -4.91
C MET A 544 1.53 -0.38 -3.92
N ALA A 545 2.43 0.42 -3.36
CA ALA A 545 2.10 1.53 -2.47
C ALA A 545 1.48 2.73 -3.22
N CYS A 546 2.03 3.08 -4.38
CA CYS A 546 1.53 4.15 -5.26
C CYS A 546 0.01 4.07 -5.54
N PRO A 547 -0.56 2.96 -6.04
CA PRO A 547 -1.99 2.86 -6.32
C PRO A 547 -2.88 2.91 -5.07
N HIS A 548 -2.36 2.59 -3.87
CA HIS A 548 -3.11 2.85 -2.63
C HIS A 548 -3.30 4.35 -2.39
N VAL A 549 -2.26 5.15 -2.62
CA VAL A 549 -2.33 6.61 -2.55
C VAL A 549 -3.22 7.18 -3.66
N SER A 550 -3.11 6.67 -4.89
CA SER A 550 -3.98 7.10 -6.00
C SER A 550 -5.45 6.83 -5.72
N GLY A 551 -5.79 5.64 -5.22
CA GLY A 551 -7.16 5.33 -4.83
C GLY A 551 -7.63 6.18 -3.64
N GLY A 552 -6.75 6.47 -2.68
CA GLY A 552 -7.04 7.41 -1.59
C GLY A 552 -7.32 8.83 -2.10
N ALA A 553 -6.55 9.29 -3.09
CA ALA A 553 -6.71 10.61 -3.71
C ALA A 553 -8.02 10.67 -4.48
N ALA A 554 -8.43 9.59 -5.14
CA ALA A 554 -9.72 9.50 -5.81
C ALA A 554 -10.89 9.62 -4.82
N LEU A 555 -10.81 8.94 -3.68
CA LEU A 555 -11.84 9.07 -2.63
C LEU A 555 -11.89 10.50 -2.08
N LEU A 556 -10.73 11.12 -1.81
CA LEU A 556 -10.67 12.50 -1.31
C LEU A 556 -11.15 13.51 -2.34
N LYS A 557 -10.83 13.34 -3.63
CA LYS A 557 -11.31 14.20 -4.72
C LYS A 557 -12.82 14.08 -4.91
N SER A 558 -13.38 12.89 -4.74
CA SER A 558 -14.83 12.68 -4.78
C SER A 558 -15.53 13.32 -3.58
N ALA A 559 -14.97 13.17 -2.38
CA ALA A 559 -15.49 13.81 -1.15
C ALA A 559 -15.31 15.34 -1.14
N HIS A 560 -14.25 15.85 -1.78
CA HIS A 560 -13.90 17.26 -1.85
C HIS A 560 -13.56 17.68 -3.30
N PRO A 561 -14.57 17.85 -4.17
CA PRO A 561 -14.35 18.09 -5.60
C PRO A 561 -13.59 19.38 -5.92
N ASP A 562 -13.63 20.36 -5.02
CA ASP A 562 -12.97 21.66 -5.14
C ASP A 562 -11.49 21.64 -4.69
N TRP A 563 -11.03 20.57 -4.05
CA TRP A 563 -9.64 20.50 -3.61
C TRP A 563 -8.67 20.39 -4.78
N SER A 564 -7.59 21.18 -4.70
CA SER A 564 -6.45 21.10 -5.59
C SER A 564 -5.65 19.81 -5.35
N PRO A 565 -4.80 19.38 -6.30
CA PRO A 565 -3.83 18.31 -6.07
C PRO A 565 -2.96 18.54 -4.82
N ALA A 566 -2.55 19.79 -4.57
CA ALA A 566 -1.72 20.16 -3.42
C ALA A 566 -2.50 20.04 -2.10
N ALA A 567 -3.79 20.40 -2.07
CA ALA A 567 -4.64 20.23 -0.91
C ALA A 567 -4.85 18.74 -0.58
N ILE A 568 -5.08 17.89 -1.58
CA ILE A 568 -5.18 16.43 -1.40
C ILE A 568 -3.86 15.86 -0.87
N ARG A 569 -2.71 16.22 -1.47
CA ARG A 569 -1.37 15.84 -0.96
C ARG A 569 -1.22 16.26 0.49
N SER A 570 -1.55 17.51 0.79
CA SER A 570 -1.44 18.05 2.14
C SER A 570 -2.29 17.27 3.13
N ALA A 571 -3.54 16.97 2.80
CA ALA A 571 -4.44 16.23 3.68
C ALA A 571 -3.87 14.85 4.04
N MET A 572 -3.30 14.14 3.06
CA MET A 572 -2.66 12.85 3.30
C MET A 572 -1.39 12.94 4.13
N MET A 573 -0.52 13.90 3.83
CA MET A 573 0.75 14.06 4.54
C MET A 573 0.53 14.49 5.99
N THR A 574 -0.30 15.51 6.24
CA THR A 574 -0.42 16.12 7.57
C THR A 574 -1.16 15.26 8.58
N THR A 575 -1.85 14.22 8.10
CA THR A 575 -2.65 13.29 8.92
C THR A 575 -2.03 11.89 9.01
N ALA A 576 -0.89 11.67 8.35
CA ALA A 576 -0.19 10.40 8.33
C ALA A 576 0.27 9.94 9.73
N ASN A 577 0.29 8.63 9.94
CA ASN A 577 0.68 8.01 11.22
C ASN A 577 2.19 7.76 11.26
N THR A 578 2.86 8.16 12.34
CA THR A 578 4.29 7.87 12.59
C THR A 578 4.51 6.69 13.53
N PHE A 579 3.43 6.00 13.91
CA PHE A 579 3.44 4.91 14.88
C PHE A 579 2.93 3.62 14.25
N ASP A 580 3.41 2.50 14.79
CA ASP A 580 2.91 1.17 14.47
C ASP A 580 1.63 0.82 15.25
N ASN A 581 1.08 -0.35 14.96
CA ASN A 581 -0.06 -0.97 15.64
C ASN A 581 0.21 -1.44 17.08
N SER A 582 1.42 -1.19 17.59
CA SER A 582 1.82 -1.34 18.99
C SER A 582 2.02 0.02 19.68
N MET A 583 1.63 1.11 19.01
CA MET A 583 1.77 2.50 19.46
C MET A 583 3.23 2.92 19.72
N LYS A 584 4.18 2.25 19.06
CA LYS A 584 5.61 2.58 19.08
C LYS A 584 6.00 3.31 17.81
N ALA A 585 7.11 4.03 17.85
CA ALA A 585 7.66 4.65 16.64
C ALA A 585 7.89 3.59 15.57
N MET A 586 7.54 3.90 14.33
CA MET A 586 7.75 3.00 13.21
C MET A 586 9.22 2.62 13.07
N THR A 587 9.49 1.37 12.68
CA THR A 587 10.85 0.86 12.47
C THR A 587 11.19 0.75 10.99
N ASP A 588 12.50 0.70 10.71
CA ASP A 588 13.05 0.36 9.39
C ASP A 588 13.34 -1.14 9.35
N GLU A 589 12.75 -1.82 8.37
CA GLU A 589 12.90 -3.27 8.20
C GLU A 589 14.34 -3.67 7.87
N ALA A 590 15.13 -2.81 7.22
CA ALA A 590 16.51 -3.14 6.86
C ALA A 590 17.42 -3.28 8.09
N THR A 591 17.22 -2.42 9.09
CA THR A 591 18.13 -2.26 10.24
C THR A 591 17.53 -2.70 11.57
N GLY A 592 16.20 -2.84 11.66
CA GLY A 592 15.46 -3.07 12.90
C GLY A 592 15.44 -1.85 13.85
N LYS A 593 16.03 -0.71 13.47
CA LYS A 593 16.05 0.53 14.25
C LYS A 593 14.78 1.34 13.99
N SER A 594 14.58 2.41 14.77
CA SER A 594 13.53 3.40 14.49
C SER A 594 13.71 4.00 13.09
N ALA A 595 12.65 4.01 12.30
CA ALA A 595 12.63 4.69 11.01
C ALA A 595 12.66 6.21 11.20
N THR A 596 13.15 6.88 10.17
CA THR A 596 13.34 8.32 10.12
C THR A 596 12.41 8.96 9.09
N VAL A 597 12.37 10.29 9.08
CA VAL A 597 11.58 11.06 8.11
C VAL A 597 12.09 10.86 6.67
N TYR A 598 13.36 10.49 6.47
CA TYR A 598 13.86 10.11 5.14
C TYR A 598 13.40 8.73 4.68
N ASP A 599 12.92 7.89 5.59
CA ASP A 599 12.40 6.57 5.27
C ASP A 599 10.91 6.63 4.96
N PHE A 600 10.13 7.37 5.78
CA PHE A 600 8.67 7.38 5.68
C PHE A 600 8.03 8.72 5.28
N GLY A 601 8.81 9.79 5.09
CA GLY A 601 8.28 11.13 4.84
C GLY A 601 7.44 11.65 6.01
N ALA A 602 6.18 12.00 5.75
CA ALA A 602 5.25 12.45 6.78
C ALA A 602 4.75 11.31 7.70
N GLY A 603 4.79 10.07 7.22
CA GLY A 603 4.33 8.87 7.93
C GLY A 603 3.61 7.89 7.00
N HIS A 604 2.93 6.89 7.60
CA HIS A 604 2.06 5.97 6.89
C HIS A 604 0.68 6.59 6.63
N LEU A 605 0.17 6.42 5.41
CA LEU A 605 -1.14 6.93 4.97
C LEU A 605 -2.25 6.57 5.96
N ASN A 606 -3.08 7.57 6.28
CA ASN A 606 -4.26 7.43 7.14
C ASN A 606 -5.46 8.13 6.47
N LEU A 607 -6.29 7.35 5.77
CA LEU A 607 -7.38 7.92 4.97
C LEU A 607 -8.55 8.42 5.82
N ASP A 608 -8.79 7.80 6.98
CA ASP A 608 -9.86 8.24 7.89
C ASP A 608 -9.62 9.66 8.38
N ARG A 609 -8.36 10.00 8.68
CA ARG A 609 -7.99 11.35 9.12
C ARG A 609 -7.81 12.32 7.95
N ALA A 610 -7.31 11.85 6.81
CA ALA A 610 -7.12 12.68 5.62
C ALA A 610 -8.43 13.23 5.05
N MET A 611 -9.57 12.60 5.36
CA MET A 611 -10.88 13.08 4.94
C MET A 611 -11.26 14.43 5.56
N ASP A 612 -10.90 14.65 6.83
CA ASP A 612 -11.16 15.90 7.56
C ASP A 612 -9.86 16.34 8.23
N PRO A 613 -8.91 16.90 7.45
CA PRO A 613 -7.59 17.26 7.96
C PRO A 613 -7.64 18.55 8.78
N GLY A 614 -8.74 19.31 8.74
CA GLY A 614 -8.87 20.64 9.31
C GLY A 614 -8.13 21.73 8.52
N LEU A 615 -6.82 21.59 8.33
CA LEU A 615 -6.00 22.54 7.56
C LEU A 615 -5.24 21.85 6.42
N VAL A 616 -5.07 22.57 5.31
CA VAL A 616 -4.24 22.15 4.18
C VAL A 616 -3.24 23.23 3.75
N TYR A 617 -2.08 22.79 3.27
CA TYR A 617 -1.04 23.60 2.64
C TYR A 617 -1.25 23.55 1.12
N ASP A 618 -1.94 24.56 0.61
CA ASP A 618 -2.28 24.65 -0.81
C ASP A 618 -1.15 25.32 -1.60
N VAL A 619 -1.01 24.99 -2.89
CA VAL A 619 0.07 25.46 -3.77
C VAL A 619 -0.51 25.79 -5.14
N THR A 620 -0.12 26.95 -5.68
CA THR A 620 -0.51 27.42 -7.01
C THR A 620 0.60 27.23 -8.04
N ASP A 621 0.28 27.36 -9.33
CA ASP A 621 1.28 27.31 -10.40
C ASP A 621 2.36 28.37 -10.25
N ASN A 622 2.00 29.58 -9.78
CA ASN A 622 2.94 30.65 -9.51
C ASN A 622 3.92 30.31 -8.37
N ASP A 623 3.48 29.53 -7.38
CA ASP A 623 4.36 29.05 -6.31
C ASP A 623 5.39 28.06 -6.87
N TYR A 624 4.98 27.17 -7.79
CA TYR A 624 5.90 26.26 -8.48
C TYR A 624 6.89 26.99 -9.40
N VAL A 625 6.44 28.02 -10.14
CA VAL A 625 7.32 28.89 -10.93
C VAL A 625 8.32 29.61 -10.02
N SER A 626 7.84 30.17 -8.90
CA SER A 626 8.70 30.83 -7.92
C SER A 626 9.73 29.85 -7.37
N TYR A 627 9.32 28.64 -7.00
CA TYR A 627 10.23 27.59 -6.56
C TYR A 627 11.31 27.28 -7.62
N MET A 628 10.93 27.09 -8.88
CA MET A 628 11.89 26.82 -9.96
C MET A 628 12.87 28.00 -10.19
N CYS A 629 12.39 29.24 -10.08
CA CYS A 629 13.26 30.42 -10.07
C CYS A 629 14.22 30.41 -8.87
N GLY A 630 13.76 29.94 -7.71
CA GLY A 630 14.53 29.85 -6.47
C GLY A 630 15.68 28.84 -6.53
N ILE A 631 15.47 27.68 -7.16
CA ILE A 631 16.54 26.69 -7.43
C ILE A 631 17.44 27.07 -8.62
N GLY A 632 17.27 28.27 -9.17
CA GLY A 632 18.17 28.83 -10.19
C GLY A 632 17.89 28.42 -11.64
N TYR A 633 16.73 27.81 -11.94
CA TYR A 633 16.37 27.52 -13.32
C TYR A 633 16.16 28.81 -14.13
N GLY A 634 16.74 28.86 -15.31
CA GLY A 634 16.55 29.98 -16.24
C GLY A 634 15.14 29.97 -16.87
N PRO A 635 14.66 31.11 -17.42
CA PRO A 635 13.31 31.22 -17.99
C PRO A 635 12.98 30.15 -19.05
N LYS A 636 13.94 29.77 -19.91
CA LYS A 636 13.76 28.71 -20.91
C LYS A 636 13.55 27.33 -20.28
N ALA A 637 14.33 26.99 -19.26
CA ALA A 637 14.21 25.70 -18.56
C ALA A 637 12.86 25.60 -17.83
N ILE A 638 12.42 26.69 -17.21
CA ILE A 638 11.09 26.74 -16.59
C ILE A 638 10.01 26.63 -17.66
N GLN A 639 10.14 27.34 -18.79
CA GLN A 639 9.19 27.25 -19.90
C GLN A 639 9.09 25.83 -20.48
N VAL A 640 10.15 25.02 -20.47
CA VAL A 640 10.06 23.60 -20.85
C VAL A 640 9.07 22.84 -19.96
N VAL A 641 9.08 23.11 -18.65
CA VAL A 641 8.17 22.49 -17.68
C VAL A 641 6.76 23.10 -17.78
N THR A 642 6.66 24.43 -17.81
CA THR A 642 5.38 25.14 -17.68
C THR A 642 4.65 25.39 -18.99
N LYS A 643 5.32 25.17 -20.13
CA LYS A 643 4.89 25.49 -21.50
C LYS A 643 4.72 26.98 -21.79
N SER A 644 4.63 27.81 -20.74
CA SER A 644 4.35 29.25 -20.83
C SER A 644 5.60 30.05 -20.47
N PRO A 645 5.90 31.16 -21.16
CA PRO A 645 6.99 32.05 -20.77
C PRO A 645 6.81 32.52 -19.32
N VAL A 646 7.91 32.56 -18.57
CA VAL A 646 7.91 33.04 -17.19
C VAL A 646 8.97 34.12 -17.00
N ASN A 647 8.71 35.03 -16.08
CA ASN A 647 9.69 36.03 -15.65
C ASN A 647 10.05 35.76 -14.19
N CYS A 648 11.28 35.31 -13.96
CA CYS A 648 11.80 35.21 -12.61
C CYS A 648 12.09 36.61 -12.06
N PRO A 649 11.74 36.89 -10.80
CA PRO A 649 12.09 38.16 -10.17
C PRO A 649 13.62 38.31 -10.05
N LEU A 650 14.11 39.55 -10.11
CA LEU A 650 15.54 39.87 -9.94
C LEU A 650 16.09 39.32 -8.62
N LYS A 651 15.32 39.50 -7.54
CA LYS A 651 15.58 38.84 -6.26
C LYS A 651 14.94 37.46 -6.29
N ARG A 652 15.78 36.42 -6.40
CA ARG A 652 15.31 35.04 -6.40
C ARG A 652 14.56 34.72 -5.11
N PRO A 653 13.38 34.07 -5.19
CA PRO A 653 12.69 33.58 -4.03
C PRO A 653 13.48 32.44 -3.39
N LEU A 654 13.24 32.16 -2.11
CA LEU A 654 13.86 31.03 -1.43
C LEU A 654 13.09 29.75 -1.76
N PRO A 655 13.73 28.71 -2.30
CA PRO A 655 13.04 27.47 -2.67
C PRO A 655 12.40 26.79 -1.46
N GLU A 656 12.99 26.91 -0.26
CA GLU A 656 12.42 26.37 0.98
C GLU A 656 11.09 27.01 1.43
N ASN A 657 10.68 28.12 0.80
CA ASN A 657 9.40 28.79 1.01
C ASN A 657 8.28 28.30 0.10
N LEU A 658 8.51 27.30 -0.75
CA LEU A 658 7.40 26.56 -1.34
C LEU A 658 6.47 26.10 -0.21
N ASN A 659 5.17 26.31 -0.36
CA ASN A 659 4.18 26.07 0.69
C ASN A 659 3.90 24.56 0.89
N TYR A 660 4.95 23.82 1.24
CA TYR A 660 4.97 22.37 1.30
C TYR A 660 4.63 21.88 2.72
N PRO A 661 3.95 20.72 2.89
CA PRO A 661 3.56 20.17 4.20
C PRO A 661 4.73 19.62 5.04
N SER A 662 5.97 19.92 4.69
CA SER A 662 7.19 19.58 5.43
C SER A 662 8.21 20.72 5.36
N ILE A 663 9.24 20.64 6.20
CA ILE A 663 10.33 21.62 6.26
C ILE A 663 11.65 20.86 6.24
N ALA A 664 12.53 21.20 5.30
CA ALA A 664 13.93 20.77 5.30
C ALA A 664 14.82 22.00 5.53
N ALA A 665 15.46 22.05 6.69
CA ALA A 665 16.38 23.10 7.09
C ALA A 665 17.82 22.64 6.85
N LEU A 666 18.35 23.05 5.71
CA LEU A 666 19.73 22.79 5.30
C LEU A 666 20.64 23.90 5.82
N PHE A 667 21.67 23.53 6.57
CA PHE A 667 22.74 24.43 6.99
C PHE A 667 24.06 24.04 6.30
N PRO A 668 24.85 24.99 5.79
CA PRO A 668 26.18 24.69 5.24
C PRO A 668 27.03 23.92 6.26
N SER A 669 27.83 22.95 5.81
CA SER A 669 28.72 22.18 6.69
C SER A 669 29.78 23.07 7.32
N SER A 670 30.14 24.16 6.64
CA SER A 670 31.03 25.23 7.12
C SER A 670 30.44 26.10 8.23
N SER A 671 29.15 25.96 8.57
CA SER A 671 28.48 26.80 9.56
C SER A 671 29.03 26.55 10.97
N THR A 672 29.63 27.56 11.57
CA THR A 672 30.16 27.50 12.94
C THR A 672 29.27 28.28 13.91
N GLY A 673 28.97 27.68 15.07
CA GLY A 673 28.14 28.30 16.10
C GLY A 673 26.64 28.18 15.81
N VAL A 674 25.89 29.27 16.02
CA VAL A 674 24.43 29.27 15.91
C VAL A 674 23.99 29.80 14.55
N SER A 675 23.29 28.97 13.78
CA SER A 675 22.74 29.34 12.46
C SER A 675 21.22 29.26 12.47
N THR A 676 20.55 30.17 11.74
CA THR A 676 19.09 30.26 11.74
C THR A 676 18.52 30.38 10.33
N LYS A 677 17.42 29.67 10.07
CA LYS A 677 16.60 29.79 8.86
C LYS A 677 15.14 30.04 9.21
N ALA A 678 14.44 30.80 8.37
CA ALA A 678 13.02 31.11 8.52
C ALA A 678 12.24 30.62 7.30
N PHE A 679 11.13 29.94 7.55
CA PHE A 679 10.26 29.33 6.55
C PHE A 679 8.87 29.94 6.65
N ILE A 680 8.33 30.42 5.54
CA ILE A 680 6.98 30.95 5.47
C ILE A 680 6.05 29.83 5.01
N ARG A 681 4.93 29.67 5.72
CA ARG A 681 3.88 28.73 5.36
C ARG A 681 2.52 29.41 5.45
N THR A 682 1.60 28.98 4.59
CA THR A 682 0.21 29.41 4.58
C THR A 682 -0.69 28.19 4.61
N VAL A 683 -1.63 28.19 5.55
CA VAL A 683 -2.63 27.13 5.68
C VAL A 683 -4.01 27.66 5.35
N THR A 684 -4.79 26.85 4.64
CA THR A 684 -6.21 27.08 4.37
C THR A 684 -7.02 26.19 5.30
N ASN A 685 -8.01 26.77 5.98
CA ASN A 685 -8.98 26.01 6.77
C ASN A 685 -10.02 25.38 5.86
N VAL A 686 -10.10 24.05 5.90
CA VAL A 686 -11.07 23.21 5.19
C VAL A 686 -12.00 22.46 6.13
N GLY A 687 -11.83 22.66 7.45
CA GLY A 687 -12.72 22.13 8.48
C GLY A 687 -13.83 23.12 8.84
N GLN A 688 -14.14 23.22 10.14
CA GLN A 688 -15.19 24.10 10.65
C GLN A 688 -14.91 25.57 10.33
N PRO A 689 -15.92 26.37 9.88
CA PRO A 689 -15.70 27.76 9.45
C PRO A 689 -15.05 28.66 10.52
N THR A 690 -15.34 28.39 11.78
CA THR A 690 -14.71 29.05 12.93
C THR A 690 -13.88 28.02 13.68
N ALA A 691 -12.57 28.20 13.67
CA ALA A 691 -11.63 27.27 14.30
C ALA A 691 -10.42 28.01 14.86
N VAL A 692 -9.84 27.48 15.94
CA VAL A 692 -8.66 28.02 16.59
C VAL A 692 -7.63 26.92 16.76
N TYR A 693 -6.50 27.06 16.07
CA TYR A 693 -5.40 26.11 16.15
C TYR A 693 -4.26 26.67 16.99
N ARG A 694 -3.60 25.80 17.76
CA ARG A 694 -2.40 26.12 18.55
C ARG A 694 -1.26 25.21 18.13
N THR A 695 -0.04 25.73 18.13
CA THR A 695 1.16 24.98 17.78
C THR A 695 1.61 24.05 18.90
N LYS A 696 2.00 22.84 18.55
CA LYS A 696 2.86 21.93 19.33
C LYS A 696 4.15 21.71 18.53
N ILE A 697 5.29 21.77 19.21
CA ILE A 697 6.61 21.69 18.58
C ILE A 697 7.39 20.54 19.22
N GLN A 698 8.08 19.78 18.39
CA GLN A 698 9.08 18.79 18.81
C GLN A 698 10.40 19.15 18.14
N SER A 699 11.35 19.65 18.94
CA SER A 699 12.69 20.01 18.47
C SER A 699 13.67 18.86 18.70
N PRO A 700 14.53 18.53 17.73
CA PRO A 700 15.64 17.62 17.98
C PRO A 700 16.72 18.26 18.87
N LYS A 701 17.62 17.44 19.42
CA LYS A 701 18.72 17.91 20.27
C LYS A 701 19.64 18.86 19.48
N GLY A 702 19.99 20.00 20.08
CA GLY A 702 20.82 21.04 19.44
C GLY A 702 20.08 21.92 18.44
N VAL A 703 18.76 21.78 18.32
CA VAL A 703 17.91 22.61 17.45
C VAL A 703 16.81 23.28 18.28
N THR A 704 16.54 24.54 17.99
CA THR A 704 15.37 25.27 18.49
C THR A 704 14.43 25.56 17.32
N ILE A 705 13.18 25.11 17.41
CA ILE A 705 12.12 25.42 16.45
C ILE A 705 11.14 26.38 17.13
N THR A 706 10.82 27.50 16.49
CA THR A 706 9.81 28.46 16.95
C THR A 706 8.81 28.78 15.84
N VAL A 707 7.58 29.14 16.21
CA VAL A 707 6.51 29.48 15.26
C VAL A 707 5.82 30.78 15.64
N LYS A 708 5.63 31.69 14.68
CA LYS A 708 4.94 32.97 14.87
C LYS A 708 3.91 33.23 13.76
N PRO A 709 2.63 33.53 14.08
CA PRO A 709 2.03 33.44 15.42
C PRO A 709 1.93 31.98 15.89
N TRP A 710 1.88 31.73 17.20
CA TRP A 710 1.70 30.38 17.78
C TRP A 710 0.23 29.92 17.83
N LYS A 711 -0.69 30.81 17.46
CA LYS A 711 -2.14 30.62 17.44
C LYS A 711 -2.70 31.14 16.11
N LEU A 712 -3.48 30.32 15.42
CA LEU A 712 -4.21 30.71 14.21
C LEU A 712 -5.71 30.75 14.51
N VAL A 713 -6.36 31.83 14.09
CA VAL A 713 -7.80 32.03 14.27
C VAL A 713 -8.45 32.16 12.90
N PHE A 714 -9.37 31.26 12.61
CA PHE A 714 -10.16 31.24 11.39
C PHE A 714 -11.60 31.64 11.69
N THR A 715 -12.20 32.35 10.74
CA THR A 715 -13.60 32.76 10.74
C THR A 715 -14.14 32.58 9.32
N PRO A 716 -15.46 32.66 9.08
CA PRO A 716 -16.01 32.59 7.72
C PRO A 716 -15.38 33.59 6.74
N ALA A 717 -14.97 34.77 7.23
CA ALA A 717 -14.31 35.81 6.44
C ALA A 717 -12.80 35.57 6.23
N VAL A 718 -12.14 34.76 7.08
CA VAL A 718 -10.70 34.53 7.04
C VAL A 718 -10.39 33.04 7.01
N LYS A 719 -10.31 32.49 5.79
CA LYS A 719 -10.03 31.08 5.52
C LYS A 719 -8.55 30.72 5.42
N LYS A 720 -7.68 31.69 5.12
CA LYS A 720 -6.22 31.47 4.98
C LYS A 720 -5.45 32.21 6.07
N ARG A 721 -4.42 31.58 6.61
CA ARG A 721 -3.50 32.19 7.58
C ARG A 721 -2.07 31.79 7.30
N SER A 722 -1.17 32.76 7.38
CA SER A 722 0.26 32.53 7.24
C SER A 722 0.96 32.56 8.60
N PHE A 723 2.06 31.83 8.69
CA PHE A 723 2.94 31.79 9.84
C PHE A 723 4.38 31.58 9.41
N ILE A 724 5.31 31.93 10.29
CA ILE A 724 6.75 31.78 10.10
C ILE A 724 7.24 30.71 11.06
N VAL A 725 7.99 29.75 10.54
CA VAL A 725 8.73 28.77 11.33
C VAL A 725 10.20 29.16 11.31
N THR A 726 10.82 29.34 12.47
CA THR A 726 12.24 29.63 12.57
C THR A 726 12.95 28.42 13.16
N VAL A 727 13.92 27.89 12.42
CA VAL A 727 14.77 26.77 12.84
C VAL A 727 16.17 27.31 13.12
N THR A 728 16.60 27.18 14.36
CA THR A 728 17.93 27.59 14.81
C THR A 728 18.72 26.36 15.21
N ALA A 729 19.83 26.09 14.52
CA ALA A 729 20.74 24.99 14.82
C ALA A 729 21.99 25.53 15.52
N ASP A 730 22.33 24.97 16.67
CA ASP A 730 23.59 25.20 17.35
C ASP A 730 24.56 24.07 16.95
N THR A 731 25.49 24.37 16.04
CA THR A 731 26.35 23.35 15.45
C THR A 731 27.30 22.70 16.45
N LYS A 732 27.51 23.28 17.64
CA LYS A 732 28.27 22.63 18.73
C LYS A 732 27.48 21.55 19.45
N ASN A 733 26.15 21.68 19.48
CA ASN A 733 25.25 20.81 20.24
C ASN A 733 24.33 19.95 19.35
N LEU A 734 24.35 20.19 18.03
CA LEU A 734 23.60 19.45 17.03
C LEU A 734 24.08 18.00 16.98
N VAL A 735 23.15 17.07 17.19
CA VAL A 735 23.40 15.64 17.06
C VAL A 735 22.67 15.12 15.83
N LEU A 736 23.43 14.81 14.78
CA LEU A 736 22.93 14.16 13.58
C LEU A 736 22.92 12.65 13.79
N GLY A 737 21.86 11.98 13.34
CA GLY A 737 21.77 10.51 13.38
C GLY A 737 22.58 9.86 12.26
N ASP A 738 22.48 8.52 12.16
CA ASP A 738 23.16 7.70 11.14
C ASP A 738 22.87 8.16 9.69
N THR A 739 21.74 8.85 9.48
CA THR A 739 21.32 9.41 8.17
C THR A 739 21.90 10.80 7.87
N GLY A 740 22.77 11.34 8.75
CA GLY A 740 23.32 12.69 8.61
C GLY A 740 22.30 13.81 8.90
N ALA A 741 21.21 13.49 9.60
CA ALA A 741 20.10 14.41 9.85
C ALA A 741 19.57 14.33 11.29
N ALA A 742 18.93 15.41 11.72
CA ALA A 742 18.15 15.49 12.94
C ALA A 742 16.67 15.78 12.61
N PHE A 743 15.75 15.16 13.35
CA PHE A 743 14.33 15.15 13.01
C PHE A 743 13.46 15.75 14.11
N GLY A 744 12.56 16.64 13.72
CA GLY A 744 11.55 17.28 14.57
C GLY A 744 10.19 17.32 13.90
N SER A 745 9.25 18.04 14.50
CA SER A 745 7.96 18.32 13.87
C SER A 745 7.30 19.57 14.43
N ILE A 746 6.41 20.14 13.62
CA ILE A 746 5.41 21.12 14.06
C ILE A 746 4.03 20.48 13.92
N SER A 747 3.09 20.83 14.79
CA SER A 747 1.71 20.38 14.68
C SER A 747 0.74 21.47 15.07
N TRP A 748 -0.27 21.71 14.25
CA TRP A 748 -1.41 22.56 14.60
C TRP A 748 -2.54 21.70 15.15
N SER A 749 -3.08 22.05 16.31
CA SER A 749 -4.23 21.35 16.88
C SER A 749 -5.31 22.29 17.40
N ASP A 750 -6.56 21.92 17.13
CA ASP A 750 -7.78 22.51 17.67
C ASP A 750 -8.49 21.56 18.65
N ARG A 751 -7.75 20.57 19.18
CA ARG A 751 -8.20 19.41 19.99
C ARG A 751 -8.87 18.27 19.23
N LYS A 752 -9.45 18.51 18.04
CA LYS A 752 -10.05 17.47 17.19
C LYS A 752 -9.06 17.01 16.11
N HIS A 753 -8.51 17.97 15.39
CA HIS A 753 -7.56 17.79 14.33
C HIS A 753 -6.13 17.94 14.85
N VAL A 754 -5.20 17.24 14.20
CA VAL A 754 -3.75 17.41 14.38
C VAL A 754 -3.15 17.44 13.00
N VAL A 755 -2.65 18.61 12.61
CA VAL A 755 -2.05 18.87 11.30
C VAL A 755 -0.54 18.91 11.49
N ARG A 756 0.12 17.77 11.25
CA ARG A 756 1.53 17.58 11.56
C ARG A 756 2.40 17.77 10.32
N SER A 757 3.48 18.55 10.44
CA SER A 757 4.52 18.67 9.41
C SER A 757 5.87 18.24 10.00
N PRO A 758 6.58 17.28 9.37
CA PRO A 758 7.93 16.93 9.80
C PRO A 758 8.90 18.06 9.49
N VAL A 759 9.91 18.20 10.36
CA VAL A 759 11.04 19.10 10.19
C VAL A 759 12.31 18.27 10.14
N VAL A 760 13.09 18.42 9.08
CA VAL A 760 14.40 17.79 8.92
C VAL A 760 15.47 18.86 9.02
N VAL A 761 16.53 18.60 9.77
CA VAL A 761 17.68 19.49 9.91
C VAL A 761 18.93 18.74 9.49
N THR A 762 19.67 19.28 8.53
CA THR A 762 20.92 18.68 8.04
C THR A 762 22.03 19.71 7.99
N GLN A 763 23.26 19.20 8.03
CA GLN A 763 24.44 19.94 7.63
C GLN A 763 24.93 19.37 6.30
N PHE A 764 24.76 20.15 5.25
CA PHE A 764 25.17 19.78 3.90
C PHE A 764 25.52 21.06 3.13
N ASP A 765 26.57 21.02 2.33
CA ASP A 765 26.87 22.10 1.38
C ASP A 765 26.11 21.79 0.08
N PRO A 766 25.16 22.63 -0.36
CA PRO A 766 24.48 22.42 -1.63
C PRO A 766 25.51 22.30 -2.77
N LEU A 767 25.38 21.27 -3.60
CA LEU A 767 26.23 21.06 -4.78
C LEU A 767 26.09 22.19 -5.81
#